data_AF-A0A255GRQ5-F1
#
_entry.id   AF-A0A255GRQ5-F1
#
_cell.length_a   1.000
_cell.length_b   1.000
_cell.length_c   1.000
_cell.angle_alpha   90.00
_cell.angle_beta   90.00
_cell.angle_gamma   90.00
#
_symmetry.space_group_name_H-M   'P 1'
#
loop_
_entity.id
_entity.type
_entity.pdbx_description
1 polymer ?
#
loop_
_entity_poly.entity_id
_entity_poly.type
_entity_poly.pdbx_seq_one_letter_code
_entity_poly.pdbx_strand_id
1 'polypeptide(L)'
;MPALTVLIAPPGPAEGVGDALADWSAAGLLHPFLWVDGGSAAESGRGNTPALLVHAGRRVGTSLEQTLTQQRFEQVRLVVLVPALAGAAGVPSQVEQQIHQAALATGAASQVQLLRAVLTRPDSGPVAADLVREGWHNIVLAPEQSRGPGLGQSVLPPATDAVSVGADAAAAVAGLTGLWQHLDAAPLDGVPAPFGRTLRLARSFYRSLDASAVADQVRAELLSVADGVPLPRQHGVQAVHIDDAPMAANDMAVSVLRRHASQFRGERVAPAPVEAEKVGAWRALKMLFGFLWASLTMAPMKWYSMVVGDTGGATANRVQQLVFGADPAAYNVVAQGELAAGRADWQDLNRATASLDQALDGGKRTHEIAGDFSAVWSDYVDAGLTLVDAGERSANTPIQVGTERGVLRRMSDCAPGPDEAFRQIPPRVAAAVGISDVRAADPLGQHTLQMRLRGLAAEPSLARDADATLRELETWQQRHRHSYAARTGAMIADTLMSTAEEVRGLAQLVSRGNTGDLSNSRTAARQKQIAAWLRTLFFGWIGLSLLLVVGGFLNFVTWGSVALASGIGLVVWLVGSLVLFLIGQRDLFADLNARRAEVSKAEADQRNLATALRDLHRQTEAYGQFLEWTRVLGVLLHAPFGDAAVQRSGADPITEGLPVGVRIGVTEVDPEATADVVALMRRDLFQSGWLSAPWQATLTDAGQRLGTSAVDISQDPRRLFAQRARVSESWLTKWADELERAGVGTVAGDQLWQFAMQRLSQPDYRSRLVGRVKVAGTGAGAHLTESEFMSGVDGTRPVDPGRFDLGVLAREARLEGRADSVVESWPFARAEGLNRQAVLVQLSEALPDYTFDLGETVVRTPETSGSSVVAPTIDQPGFSAAPSAGYEPTPARPAPTRPSDTTPPPGDGWVF
;
A
#
# COMPACT_ATOMS: atom_id res chain seq x y z
N MET A 1 -20.10 -21.93 17.20
CA MET A 1 -21.59 -21.98 17.21
C MET A 1 -22.06 -21.37 18.54
N PRO A 2 -23.20 -20.65 18.64
CA PRO A 2 -23.52 -19.91 19.86
C PRO A 2 -23.98 -20.86 20.98
N ALA A 3 -23.15 -20.99 22.02
CA ALA A 3 -23.48 -21.67 23.28
C ALA A 3 -23.58 -20.64 24.41
N LEU A 4 -24.50 -20.86 25.37
CA LEU A 4 -24.67 -20.04 26.55
C LEU A 4 -24.45 -20.86 27.82
N THR A 5 -23.62 -20.36 28.73
CA THR A 5 -23.43 -20.95 30.05
C THR A 5 -24.18 -20.14 31.09
N VAL A 6 -24.98 -20.83 31.91
CA VAL A 6 -25.76 -20.26 33.01
C VAL A 6 -25.28 -20.91 34.31
N LEU A 7 -24.66 -20.11 35.17
CA LEU A 7 -24.17 -20.52 36.48
C LEU A 7 -25.22 -20.18 37.53
N ILE A 8 -25.62 -21.16 38.32
CA ILE A 8 -26.59 -21.03 39.41
C ILE A 8 -25.83 -21.28 40.70
N ALA A 9 -25.72 -20.27 41.55
CA ALA A 9 -24.93 -20.35 42.78
C ALA A 9 -25.79 -20.02 44.01
N PRO A 10 -25.65 -20.75 45.12
CA PRO A 10 -26.18 -20.31 46.40
C PRO A 10 -25.30 -19.18 46.99
N PRO A 11 -25.82 -18.37 47.92
CA PRO A 11 -25.01 -17.38 48.61
C PRO A 11 -23.88 -18.03 49.42
N GLY A 12 -22.77 -17.31 49.57
CA GLY A 12 -21.61 -17.78 50.35
C GLY A 12 -20.42 -18.24 49.48
N PRO A 13 -19.79 -19.40 49.75
CA PRO A 13 -18.49 -19.75 49.15
C PRO A 13 -18.48 -19.85 47.63
N ALA A 14 -19.64 -20.13 47.01
CA ALA A 14 -19.77 -20.20 45.55
C ALA A 14 -19.63 -18.82 44.86
N GLU A 15 -19.86 -17.71 45.56
CA GLU A 15 -19.71 -16.35 45.02
C GLU A 15 -18.28 -16.07 44.54
N GLY A 16 -17.28 -16.65 45.20
CA GLY A 16 -15.88 -16.52 44.80
C GLY A 16 -15.59 -17.08 43.42
N VAL A 17 -16.38 -18.06 42.94
CA VAL A 17 -16.30 -18.53 41.56
C VAL A 17 -16.77 -17.45 40.60
N GLY A 18 -17.87 -16.76 40.92
CA GLY A 18 -18.40 -15.65 40.12
C GLY A 18 -17.47 -14.43 40.09
N ASP A 19 -16.76 -14.15 41.18
CA ASP A 19 -15.75 -13.10 41.26
C ASP A 19 -14.54 -13.42 40.38
N ALA A 20 -13.96 -14.61 40.53
CA ALA A 20 -12.82 -15.03 39.69
C ALA A 20 -13.16 -15.06 38.19
N LEU A 21 -14.35 -15.57 37.82
CA LEU A 21 -14.80 -15.57 36.43
C LEU A 21 -15.07 -14.15 35.90
N ALA A 22 -15.55 -13.23 36.74
CA ALA A 22 -15.72 -11.83 36.34
C ALA A 22 -14.36 -11.17 36.05
N ASP A 23 -13.35 -11.41 36.88
CA ASP A 23 -11.99 -10.88 36.68
C ASP A 23 -11.36 -11.44 35.40
N TRP A 24 -11.50 -12.74 35.14
CA TRP A 24 -11.01 -13.35 33.90
C TRP A 24 -11.78 -12.89 32.66
N SER A 25 -13.07 -12.58 32.81
CA SER A 25 -13.86 -11.92 31.77
C SER A 25 -13.34 -10.51 31.49
N ALA A 26 -12.89 -9.76 32.51
CA ALA A 26 -12.29 -8.43 32.35
C ALA A 26 -10.99 -8.49 31.54
N ALA A 27 -10.20 -9.55 31.74
CA ALA A 27 -8.99 -9.83 30.97
C ALA A 27 -9.26 -10.44 29.58
N GLY A 28 -10.54 -10.62 29.20
CA GLY A 28 -10.93 -11.15 27.89
C GLY A 28 -10.80 -12.67 27.74
N LEU A 29 -10.55 -13.43 28.81
CA LEU A 29 -10.27 -14.88 28.74
C LEU A 29 -11.53 -15.74 28.61
N LEU A 30 -12.71 -15.19 28.86
CA LEU A 30 -13.97 -15.93 28.92
C LEU A 30 -15.03 -15.39 27.97
N HIS A 31 -15.87 -16.29 27.45
CA HIS A 31 -17.13 -15.94 26.80
C HIS A 31 -18.11 -15.28 27.79
N PRO A 32 -19.05 -14.44 27.29
CA PRO A 32 -20.14 -13.94 28.11
C PRO A 32 -20.94 -15.07 28.74
N PHE A 33 -21.36 -14.91 30.00
CA PHE A 33 -22.14 -15.92 30.73
C PHE A 33 -23.20 -15.27 31.61
N LEU A 34 -24.21 -16.06 32.01
CA LEU A 34 -25.22 -15.63 32.97
C LEU A 34 -24.90 -16.17 34.35
N TRP A 35 -25.05 -15.31 35.35
CA TRP A 35 -24.97 -15.65 36.76
C TRP A 35 -26.36 -15.49 37.40
N VAL A 36 -26.86 -16.56 38.00
CA VAL A 36 -28.15 -16.61 38.69
C VAL A 36 -27.90 -16.89 40.17
N ASP A 37 -28.36 -15.98 41.02
CA ASP A 37 -28.38 -16.20 42.46
C ASP A 37 -29.56 -17.11 42.83
N GLY A 38 -29.24 -18.28 43.40
CA GLY A 38 -30.21 -19.29 43.80
C GLY A 38 -31.17 -18.83 44.92
N GLY A 39 -30.76 -17.85 45.74
CA GLY A 39 -31.63 -17.23 46.75
C GLY A 39 -32.68 -16.34 46.08
N SER A 40 -32.23 -15.37 45.27
CA SER A 40 -33.10 -14.46 44.51
C SER A 40 -34.05 -15.19 43.53
N ALA A 41 -33.60 -16.30 42.94
CA ALA A 41 -34.42 -17.12 42.05
C ALA A 41 -35.57 -17.83 42.78
N ALA A 42 -35.40 -18.17 44.06
CA ALA A 42 -36.43 -18.80 44.88
C ALA A 42 -37.60 -17.85 45.22
N GLU A 43 -37.31 -16.55 45.31
CA GLU A 43 -38.28 -15.50 45.65
C GLU A 43 -39.03 -14.94 44.42
N SER A 44 -38.58 -15.30 43.21
CA SER A 44 -39.08 -14.75 41.95
C SER A 44 -40.33 -15.48 41.43
N GLY A 45 -41.33 -14.72 40.98
CA GLY A 45 -42.53 -15.24 40.33
C GLY A 45 -42.26 -15.92 38.97
N ARG A 46 -43.19 -16.75 38.49
CA ARG A 46 -43.05 -17.48 37.21
C ARG A 46 -42.79 -16.52 36.03
N GLY A 47 -41.71 -16.75 35.29
CA GLY A 47 -41.45 -16.13 33.97
C GLY A 47 -40.47 -14.96 33.94
N ASN A 48 -39.78 -14.64 35.05
CA ASN A 48 -38.71 -13.66 35.07
C ASN A 48 -37.64 -14.05 36.09
N THR A 49 -36.78 -14.99 35.70
CA THR A 49 -35.69 -15.49 36.55
C THR A 49 -34.56 -14.46 36.55
N PRO A 50 -34.29 -13.73 37.65
CA PRO A 50 -33.27 -12.68 37.67
C PRO A 50 -31.88 -13.25 37.43
N ALA A 51 -31.12 -12.60 36.56
CA ALA A 51 -29.77 -13.00 36.21
C ALA A 51 -28.85 -11.78 36.04
N LEU A 52 -27.55 -11.98 36.15
CA LEU A 52 -26.53 -11.01 35.80
C LEU A 52 -25.79 -11.52 34.56
N LEU A 53 -25.83 -10.76 33.47
CA LEU A 53 -24.96 -10.99 32.33
C LEU A 53 -23.56 -10.47 32.68
N VAL A 54 -22.58 -11.38 32.66
CA VAL A 54 -21.17 -11.04 32.89
C VAL A 54 -20.45 -10.97 31.55
N HIS A 55 -19.88 -9.80 31.24
CA HIS A 55 -19.13 -9.58 30.02
C HIS A 55 -18.08 -8.48 30.21
N ALA A 56 -16.83 -8.72 29.79
CA ALA A 56 -15.71 -7.79 29.93
C ALA A 56 -15.57 -7.26 31.37
N GLY A 57 -15.77 -8.14 32.36
CA GLY A 57 -15.71 -7.81 33.79
C GLY A 57 -16.92 -7.04 34.34
N ARG A 58 -17.88 -6.66 33.50
CA ARG A 58 -19.08 -5.94 33.92
C ARG A 58 -20.22 -6.91 34.19
N ARG A 59 -20.96 -6.67 35.28
CA ARG A 59 -22.20 -7.38 35.64
C ARG A 59 -23.39 -6.50 35.31
N VAL A 60 -24.25 -6.94 34.39
CA VAL A 60 -25.44 -6.20 33.95
C VAL A 60 -26.70 -6.99 34.32
N GLY A 61 -27.63 -6.35 35.03
CA GLY A 61 -28.90 -6.98 35.40
C GLY A 61 -29.76 -7.34 34.19
N THR A 62 -30.26 -8.57 34.14
CA THR A 62 -31.13 -9.12 33.10
C THR A 62 -32.00 -10.26 33.67
N SER A 63 -32.64 -11.03 32.79
CA SER A 63 -33.26 -12.31 33.15
C SER A 63 -32.85 -13.42 32.18
N LEU A 64 -32.97 -14.66 32.65
CA LEU A 64 -32.69 -15.85 31.84
C LEU A 64 -33.54 -15.85 30.57
N GLU A 65 -34.85 -15.63 30.72
CA GLU A 65 -35.83 -15.65 29.64
C GLU A 65 -35.57 -14.52 28.64
N GLN A 66 -35.24 -13.31 29.11
CA GLN A 66 -34.90 -12.19 28.22
C GLN A 66 -33.64 -12.48 27.39
N THR A 67 -32.60 -13.05 27.99
CA THR A 67 -31.36 -13.37 27.27
C THR A 67 -31.58 -14.48 26.24
N LEU A 68 -32.30 -15.54 26.61
CA LEU A 68 -32.64 -16.63 25.70
C LEU A 68 -33.57 -16.20 24.57
N THR A 69 -34.46 -15.22 24.77
CA THR A 69 -35.36 -14.75 23.70
C THR A 69 -34.71 -13.77 22.73
N GLN A 70 -33.59 -13.14 23.09
CA GLN A 70 -32.85 -12.20 22.23
C GLN A 70 -32.04 -12.89 21.13
N GLN A 71 -31.59 -14.13 21.34
CA GLN A 71 -30.76 -14.87 20.40
C GLN A 71 -31.05 -16.38 20.50
N ARG A 72 -30.98 -17.09 19.38
CA ARG A 72 -31.02 -18.56 19.37
C ARG A 72 -29.67 -19.15 19.74
N PHE A 73 -29.69 -20.13 20.63
CA PHE A 73 -28.53 -20.90 21.06
C PHE A 73 -28.67 -22.35 20.60
N GLU A 74 -27.59 -22.95 20.14
CA GLU A 74 -27.60 -24.39 19.85
C GLU A 74 -27.55 -25.18 21.17
N GLN A 75 -26.74 -24.69 22.10
CA GLN A 75 -26.48 -25.31 23.40
C GLN A 75 -26.69 -24.32 24.54
N VAL A 76 -27.42 -24.72 25.58
CA VAL A 76 -27.45 -24.03 26.88
C VAL A 76 -26.92 -24.98 27.94
N ARG A 77 -25.90 -24.54 28.69
CA ARG A 77 -25.29 -25.30 29.78
C ARG A 77 -25.78 -24.73 31.11
N LEU A 78 -26.68 -25.44 31.78
CA LEU A 78 -27.16 -25.08 33.12
C LEU A 78 -26.29 -25.75 34.16
N VAL A 79 -25.62 -24.94 34.97
CA VAL A 79 -24.56 -25.39 35.87
C VAL A 79 -24.88 -24.93 37.28
N VAL A 80 -25.22 -25.87 38.15
CA VAL A 80 -25.45 -25.59 39.57
C VAL A 80 -24.15 -25.76 40.33
N LEU A 81 -23.70 -24.70 41.01
CA LEU A 81 -22.56 -24.76 41.92
C LEU A 81 -23.03 -25.30 43.27
N VAL A 82 -22.50 -26.44 43.70
CA VAL A 82 -22.94 -27.14 44.91
C VAL A 82 -21.81 -27.10 45.95
N PRO A 83 -21.90 -26.25 46.98
CA PRO A 83 -20.86 -26.18 48.00
C PRO A 83 -20.95 -27.38 48.96
N ALA A 84 -19.99 -28.29 48.86
CA ALA A 84 -19.75 -29.37 49.84
C ALA A 84 -18.75 -28.88 50.90
N LEU A 85 -19.12 -27.80 51.60
CA LEU A 85 -18.29 -27.10 52.57
C LEU A 85 -19.12 -26.80 53.83
N ALA A 86 -18.51 -26.86 55.02
CA ALA A 86 -19.22 -26.68 56.29
C ALA A 86 -19.99 -25.37 56.34
N GLY A 87 -21.28 -25.47 56.70
CA GLY A 87 -22.17 -24.33 56.88
C GLY A 87 -22.69 -23.69 55.60
N ALA A 88 -22.26 -24.15 54.41
CA ALA A 88 -22.74 -23.63 53.14
C ALA A 88 -24.08 -24.25 52.75
N ALA A 89 -25.06 -23.41 52.39
CA ALA A 89 -26.35 -23.88 51.89
C ALA A 89 -26.24 -24.28 50.41
N GLY A 90 -26.99 -25.32 50.01
CA GLY A 90 -27.18 -25.66 48.59
C GLY A 90 -28.36 -24.93 47.96
N VAL A 91 -28.44 -24.94 46.64
CA VAL A 91 -29.63 -24.51 45.90
C VAL A 91 -30.76 -25.53 46.12
N PRO A 92 -31.99 -25.12 46.46
CA PRO A 92 -33.11 -26.05 46.61
C PRO A 92 -33.47 -26.73 45.29
N SER A 93 -33.82 -28.02 45.35
CA SER A 93 -34.24 -28.83 44.20
C SER A 93 -35.35 -28.22 43.35
N GLN A 94 -36.30 -27.54 44.01
CA GLN A 94 -37.42 -26.87 43.36
C GLN A 94 -36.96 -25.70 42.47
N VAL A 95 -35.94 -24.95 42.92
CA VAL A 95 -35.38 -23.81 42.19
C VAL A 95 -34.62 -24.30 40.95
N GLU A 96 -33.83 -25.36 41.10
CA GLU A 96 -33.11 -25.98 39.97
C GLU A 96 -34.07 -26.46 38.87
N GLN A 97 -35.16 -27.14 39.28
CA GLN A 97 -36.19 -27.61 38.36
C GLN A 97 -36.93 -26.44 37.71
N GLN A 98 -37.24 -25.38 38.46
CA GLN A 98 -37.87 -24.17 37.93
C GLN A 98 -37.01 -23.51 36.84
N ILE A 99 -35.71 -23.32 37.10
CA ILE A 99 -34.78 -22.71 36.13
C ILE A 99 -34.62 -23.58 34.88
N HIS A 100 -34.51 -24.90 35.06
CA HIS A 100 -34.45 -25.83 33.93
C HIS A 100 -35.72 -25.76 33.07
N GLN A 101 -36.91 -25.75 33.68
CA GLN A 101 -38.17 -25.60 32.95
C GLN A 101 -38.29 -24.22 32.28
N ALA A 102 -37.80 -23.15 32.92
CA ALA A 102 -37.76 -21.82 32.33
C ALA A 102 -36.89 -21.79 31.07
N ALA A 103 -35.71 -22.41 31.10
CA ALA A 103 -34.84 -22.52 29.93
C ALA A 103 -35.53 -23.28 28.77
N LEU A 104 -36.15 -24.43 29.06
CA LEU A 104 -36.87 -25.22 28.06
C LEU A 104 -38.09 -24.49 27.47
N ALA A 105 -38.84 -23.78 28.31
CA ALA A 105 -40.08 -23.09 27.91
C ALA A 105 -39.84 -21.99 26.86
N THR A 106 -38.64 -21.43 26.78
CA THR A 106 -38.30 -20.41 25.78
C THR A 106 -38.23 -20.97 24.35
N GLY A 107 -37.96 -22.27 24.19
CA GLY A 107 -37.71 -22.89 22.88
C GLY A 107 -36.51 -22.31 22.11
N ALA A 108 -35.68 -21.50 22.76
CA ALA A 108 -34.57 -20.80 22.13
C ALA A 108 -33.26 -21.60 22.10
N ALA A 109 -33.22 -22.72 22.82
CA ALA A 109 -32.11 -23.66 22.90
C ALA A 109 -32.49 -24.98 22.23
N SER A 110 -31.60 -25.53 21.39
CA SER A 110 -31.83 -26.85 20.78
C SER A 110 -31.52 -27.99 21.76
N GLN A 111 -30.54 -27.79 22.63
CA GLN A 111 -30.18 -28.72 23.70
C GLN A 111 -29.88 -27.96 25.00
N VAL A 112 -30.28 -28.56 26.13
CA VAL A 112 -29.99 -28.06 27.48
C VAL A 112 -29.19 -29.11 28.23
N GLN A 113 -27.91 -28.82 28.49
CA GLN A 113 -27.04 -29.69 29.30
C GLN A 113 -27.20 -29.36 30.78
N LEU A 114 -27.32 -30.40 31.60
CA LEU A 114 -27.51 -30.27 33.05
C LEU A 114 -26.27 -30.75 33.80
N LEU A 115 -25.66 -29.86 34.56
CA LEU A 115 -24.42 -30.09 35.29
C LEU A 115 -24.54 -29.60 36.74
N ARG A 116 -24.08 -30.40 37.70
CA ARG A 116 -23.77 -29.99 39.06
C ARG A 116 -22.26 -30.02 39.24
N ALA A 117 -21.67 -28.88 39.60
CA ALA A 117 -20.26 -28.78 39.97
C ALA A 117 -20.15 -28.69 41.49
N VAL A 118 -19.71 -29.79 42.11
CA VAL A 118 -19.54 -29.92 43.55
C VAL A 118 -18.19 -29.31 43.96
N LEU A 119 -18.26 -28.21 44.71
CA LEU A 119 -17.14 -27.46 45.25
C LEU A 119 -16.72 -28.09 46.57
N THR A 120 -15.49 -28.56 46.70
CA THR A 120 -15.02 -29.21 47.94
C THR A 120 -13.56 -28.87 48.26
N ARG A 121 -13.19 -29.13 49.52
CA ARG A 121 -11.82 -29.08 50.06
C ARG A 121 -11.65 -30.27 51.03
N PRO A 122 -10.43 -30.77 51.26
CA PRO A 122 -10.20 -31.75 52.31
C PRO A 122 -10.63 -31.18 53.67
N ASP A 123 -11.12 -32.06 54.55
CA ASP A 123 -11.51 -31.72 55.93
C ASP A 123 -12.50 -30.55 56.04
N SER A 124 -13.35 -30.33 55.03
CA SER A 124 -14.26 -29.19 54.94
C SER A 124 -15.48 -29.25 55.85
N GLY A 125 -15.61 -30.29 56.70
CA GLY A 125 -16.71 -30.46 57.67
C GLY A 125 -18.05 -30.93 57.05
N PRO A 126 -19.15 -30.96 57.82
CA PRO A 126 -20.40 -31.60 57.41
C PRO A 126 -21.10 -30.86 56.26
N VAL A 127 -21.70 -31.63 55.35
CA VAL A 127 -22.33 -31.13 54.12
C VAL A 127 -23.83 -30.92 54.34
N ALA A 128 -24.32 -29.73 54.07
CA ALA A 128 -25.76 -29.43 54.14
C ALA A 128 -26.50 -29.57 52.79
N ALA A 129 -25.76 -29.60 51.67
CA ALA A 129 -26.33 -29.63 50.32
C ALA A 129 -26.54 -31.07 49.79
N ASP A 130 -27.58 -31.28 48.97
CA ASP A 130 -27.74 -32.52 48.19
C ASP A 130 -26.70 -32.55 47.06
N LEU A 131 -25.82 -33.54 47.09
CA LEU A 131 -24.68 -33.64 46.18
C LEU A 131 -25.05 -34.20 44.81
N VAL A 132 -26.11 -35.02 44.73
CA VAL A 132 -26.38 -35.86 43.56
C VAL A 132 -27.81 -35.74 43.09
N ARG A 133 -27.97 -35.42 41.81
CA ARG A 133 -29.26 -35.43 41.12
C ARG A 133 -29.25 -36.42 39.97
N GLU A 134 -30.24 -37.30 39.96
CA GLU A 134 -30.44 -38.21 38.84
C GLU A 134 -30.79 -37.45 37.56
N GLY A 135 -30.22 -37.89 36.43
CA GLY A 135 -30.37 -37.21 35.13
C GLY A 135 -29.47 -35.99 34.94
N TRP A 136 -28.63 -35.65 35.92
CA TRP A 136 -27.63 -34.58 35.83
C TRP A 136 -26.23 -35.16 35.83
N HIS A 137 -25.29 -34.48 35.19
CA HIS A 137 -23.87 -34.77 35.40
C HIS A 137 -23.49 -34.24 36.78
N ASN A 138 -23.15 -35.12 37.72
CA ASN A 138 -22.72 -34.71 39.06
C ASN A 138 -21.19 -34.82 39.14
N ILE A 139 -20.51 -33.68 39.18
CA ILE A 139 -19.06 -33.59 39.01
C ILE A 139 -18.43 -32.98 40.25
N VAL A 140 -17.58 -33.73 40.93
CA VAL A 140 -16.73 -33.24 42.03
C VAL A 140 -15.50 -32.58 41.44
N LEU A 141 -15.30 -31.30 41.75
CA LEU A 141 -14.07 -30.61 41.36
C LEU A 141 -12.95 -31.11 42.28
N ALA A 142 -11.97 -31.80 41.70
CA ALA A 142 -10.88 -32.39 42.48
C ALA A 142 -10.13 -31.29 43.23
N PRO A 143 -9.95 -31.38 44.57
CA PRO A 143 -9.32 -30.33 45.36
C PRO A 143 -7.80 -30.46 45.30
N GLU A 144 -7.26 -30.46 44.09
CA GLU A 144 -5.84 -30.59 43.81
C GLU A 144 -5.42 -29.56 42.77
N GLN A 145 -4.12 -29.25 42.78
CA GLN A 145 -3.48 -28.44 41.77
C GLN A 145 -2.32 -29.21 41.16
N SER A 146 -2.18 -29.11 39.84
CA SER A 146 -1.01 -29.61 39.14
C SER A 146 -0.63 -28.64 38.02
N ARG A 147 0.66 -28.64 37.69
CA ARG A 147 1.21 -27.86 36.58
C ARG A 147 0.82 -28.41 35.22
N GLY A 148 0.32 -29.64 35.11
CA GLY A 148 -0.07 -30.26 33.85
C GLY A 148 -0.37 -31.75 34.04
N PRO A 149 -0.98 -32.40 33.04
CA PRO A 149 -1.25 -33.83 33.09
C PRO A 149 0.03 -34.65 33.33
N GLY A 150 -0.03 -35.63 34.22
CA GLY A 150 1.11 -36.53 34.53
C GLY A 150 2.25 -35.87 35.33
N LEU A 151 2.16 -34.58 35.64
CA LEU A 151 3.09 -33.90 36.55
C LEU A 151 2.63 -34.05 38.01
N GLY A 152 3.57 -33.87 38.94
CA GLY A 152 3.28 -33.92 40.37
C GLY A 152 2.14 -32.98 40.77
N GLN A 153 1.22 -33.49 41.59
CA GLN A 153 0.05 -32.78 42.09
C GLN A 153 0.17 -32.48 43.59
N SER A 154 -0.45 -31.40 44.03
CA SER A 154 -0.55 -31.00 45.44
C SER A 154 -2.00 -30.81 45.82
N VAL A 155 -2.38 -31.31 46.99
CA VAL A 155 -3.74 -31.14 47.53
C VAL A 155 -3.93 -29.70 47.98
N LEU A 156 -5.09 -29.13 47.69
CA LEU A 156 -5.50 -27.82 48.17
C LEU A 156 -5.76 -27.87 49.68
N PRO A 157 -5.35 -26.84 50.45
CA PRO A 157 -5.56 -26.81 51.89
C PRO A 157 -7.06 -26.73 52.23
N PRO A 158 -7.45 -27.17 53.44
CA PRO A 158 -8.82 -26.98 53.94
C PRO A 158 -9.23 -25.50 53.90
N ALA A 159 -10.38 -25.20 53.31
CA ALA A 159 -10.92 -23.84 53.25
C ALA A 159 -12.45 -23.88 53.07
N THR A 160 -13.13 -22.89 53.67
CA THR A 160 -14.59 -22.72 53.54
C THR A 160 -14.98 -21.32 53.05
N ASP A 161 -14.02 -20.40 52.90
CA ASP A 161 -14.26 -19.04 52.44
C ASP A 161 -14.27 -18.95 50.90
N ALA A 162 -14.98 -17.94 50.38
CA ALA A 162 -15.16 -17.73 48.95
C ALA A 162 -13.84 -17.43 48.22
N VAL A 163 -12.91 -16.71 48.85
CA VAL A 163 -11.66 -16.24 48.21
C VAL A 163 -10.72 -17.41 47.94
N SER A 164 -10.52 -18.28 48.93
CA SER A 164 -9.65 -19.45 48.84
C SER A 164 -10.22 -20.55 47.92
N VAL A 165 -11.54 -20.61 47.75
CA VAL A 165 -12.21 -21.62 46.91
C VAL A 165 -12.37 -21.16 45.46
N GLY A 166 -12.63 -19.87 45.27
CA GLY A 166 -13.14 -19.28 44.04
C GLY A 166 -12.30 -19.56 42.79
N ALA A 167 -11.01 -19.19 42.79
CA ALA A 167 -10.17 -19.27 41.60
C ALA A 167 -9.96 -20.70 41.09
N ASP A 168 -9.68 -21.66 41.98
CA ASP A 168 -9.46 -23.06 41.62
C ASP A 168 -10.73 -23.71 41.04
N ALA A 169 -11.86 -23.45 41.70
CA ALA A 169 -13.14 -23.94 41.23
C ALA A 169 -13.54 -23.29 39.90
N ALA A 170 -13.31 -21.99 39.74
CA ALA A 170 -13.56 -21.27 38.50
C ALA A 170 -12.77 -21.87 37.32
N ALA A 171 -11.51 -22.29 37.52
CA ALA A 171 -10.72 -22.92 36.46
C ALA A 171 -11.32 -24.25 35.99
N ALA A 172 -11.79 -25.06 36.94
CA ALA A 172 -12.44 -26.34 36.65
C ALA A 172 -13.83 -26.16 36.01
N VAL A 173 -14.65 -25.25 36.54
CA VAL A 173 -15.94 -24.87 35.96
C VAL A 173 -15.75 -24.35 34.54
N ALA A 174 -14.81 -23.44 34.31
CA ALA A 174 -14.59 -22.87 32.99
C ALA A 174 -14.17 -23.91 31.94
N GLY A 175 -13.35 -24.90 32.32
CA GLY A 175 -13.01 -26.03 31.45
C GLY A 175 -14.19 -26.96 31.18
N LEU A 176 -14.92 -27.37 32.23
CA LEU A 176 -16.07 -28.28 32.13
C LEU A 176 -17.22 -27.73 31.29
N THR A 177 -17.36 -26.40 31.25
CA THR A 177 -18.46 -25.69 30.62
C THR A 177 -18.07 -25.02 29.32
N GLY A 178 -16.80 -25.09 28.92
CA GLY A 178 -16.29 -24.43 27.73
C GLY A 178 -16.42 -22.90 27.77
N LEU A 179 -16.27 -22.28 28.96
CA LEU A 179 -16.35 -20.83 29.13
C LEU A 179 -15.14 -20.08 28.60
N TRP A 180 -13.97 -20.75 28.50
CA TRP A 180 -12.77 -20.14 27.94
C TRP A 180 -13.03 -19.60 26.53
N GLN A 181 -12.46 -18.44 26.22
CA GLN A 181 -12.62 -17.80 24.92
C GLN A 181 -12.16 -18.74 23.80
N HIS A 182 -12.88 -18.71 22.67
CA HIS A 182 -12.60 -19.52 21.46
C HIS A 182 -12.81 -21.04 21.60
N LEU A 183 -13.40 -21.51 22.71
CA LEU A 183 -13.92 -22.86 22.83
C LEU A 183 -15.37 -22.90 22.36
N ASP A 184 -15.61 -23.64 21.27
CA ASP A 184 -16.96 -23.85 20.73
C ASP A 184 -17.68 -25.08 21.34
N ALA A 185 -17.00 -25.87 22.17
CA ALA A 185 -17.50 -27.13 22.73
C ALA A 185 -17.03 -27.34 24.18
N ALA A 186 -17.74 -28.19 24.92
CA ALA A 186 -17.41 -28.63 26.27
C ALA A 186 -17.42 -30.17 26.36
N PRO A 187 -16.68 -30.77 27.31
CA PRO A 187 -16.51 -32.24 27.40
C PRO A 187 -17.81 -33.03 27.58
N LEU A 188 -18.86 -32.41 28.14
CA LEU A 188 -20.12 -33.07 28.46
C LEU A 188 -21.25 -32.73 27.49
N ASP A 189 -20.99 -31.93 26.45
CA ASP A 189 -22.02 -31.58 25.46
C ASP A 189 -22.46 -32.83 24.69
N GLY A 190 -23.77 -33.10 24.68
CA GLY A 190 -24.35 -34.27 24.01
C GLY A 190 -24.06 -35.62 24.71
N VAL A 191 -23.34 -35.61 25.82
CA VAL A 191 -23.06 -36.82 26.61
C VAL A 191 -24.23 -37.06 27.58
N PRO A 192 -24.84 -38.26 27.60
CA PRO A 192 -25.89 -38.58 28.56
C PRO A 192 -25.34 -38.64 29.98
N ALA A 193 -26.12 -38.15 30.95
CA ALA A 193 -25.77 -38.29 32.36
C ALA A 193 -25.70 -39.77 32.77
N PRO A 194 -24.70 -40.19 33.57
CA PRO A 194 -24.65 -41.55 34.09
C PRO A 194 -25.91 -41.93 34.88
N PHE A 195 -26.31 -43.20 34.82
CA PHE A 195 -27.48 -43.69 35.54
C PHE A 195 -27.21 -43.82 37.04
N GLY A 196 -28.25 -43.59 37.85
CA GLY A 196 -28.21 -43.71 39.30
C GLY A 196 -27.54 -42.53 40.02
N ARG A 197 -27.34 -42.69 41.33
CA ARG A 197 -26.71 -41.69 42.19
C ARG A 197 -25.18 -41.78 42.13
N THR A 198 -24.61 -41.22 41.06
CA THR A 198 -23.17 -41.27 40.80
C THR A 198 -22.54 -39.89 40.72
N LEU A 199 -21.25 -39.84 41.05
CA LEU A 199 -20.36 -38.68 41.00
C LEU A 199 -19.12 -39.01 40.17
N ARG A 200 -18.54 -38.00 39.51
CA ARG A 200 -17.25 -38.11 38.80
C ARG A 200 -16.30 -37.04 39.30
N LEU A 201 -15.01 -37.37 39.44
CA LEU A 201 -13.97 -36.37 39.67
C LEU A 201 -13.62 -35.67 38.37
N ALA A 202 -13.37 -34.38 38.45
CA ALA A 202 -12.88 -33.58 37.33
C ALA A 202 -11.76 -32.64 37.73
N ARG A 203 -10.80 -32.49 36.82
CA ARG A 203 -9.81 -31.41 36.83
C ARG A 203 -9.64 -30.82 35.44
N SER A 204 -9.22 -29.56 35.39
CA SER A 204 -9.09 -28.79 34.15
C SER A 204 -7.74 -28.10 34.12
N PHE A 205 -7.12 -28.07 32.95
CA PHE A 205 -5.91 -27.30 32.65
C PHE A 205 -6.21 -26.34 31.50
N TYR A 206 -5.75 -25.10 31.62
CA TYR A 206 -5.91 -24.08 30.58
C TYR A 206 -4.56 -23.46 30.20
N ARG A 207 -4.32 -23.30 28.90
CA ARG A 207 -3.15 -22.63 28.32
C ARG A 207 -3.62 -21.59 27.32
N SER A 208 -3.11 -20.38 27.44
CA SER A 208 -3.18 -19.34 26.42
C SER A 208 -1.80 -18.78 26.16
N LEU A 209 -1.32 -18.90 24.93
CA LEU A 209 -0.03 -18.39 24.48
C LEU A 209 -0.25 -17.32 23.42
N ASP A 210 0.09 -16.10 23.78
CA ASP A 210 0.12 -14.96 22.86
C ASP A 210 1.52 -14.83 22.24
N ALA A 211 1.57 -14.87 20.91
CA ALA A 211 2.77 -14.68 20.10
C ALA A 211 2.56 -13.54 19.08
N SER A 212 1.57 -12.68 19.29
CA SER A 212 1.22 -11.60 18.38
C SER A 212 2.37 -10.61 18.20
N ALA A 213 3.08 -10.25 19.28
CA ALA A 213 4.25 -9.36 19.20
C ALA A 213 5.38 -9.92 18.31
N VAL A 214 5.60 -11.25 18.37
CA VAL A 214 6.58 -11.93 17.49
C VAL A 214 6.08 -11.95 16.05
N ALA A 215 4.80 -12.25 15.83
CA ALA A 215 4.19 -12.24 14.52
C ALA A 215 4.26 -10.84 13.88
N ASP A 216 3.97 -9.78 14.64
CA ASP A 216 4.02 -8.39 14.20
C ASP A 216 5.46 -7.96 13.85
N GLN A 217 6.45 -8.35 14.67
CA GLN A 217 7.86 -8.09 14.37
C GLN A 217 8.31 -8.81 13.09
N VAL A 218 8.01 -10.11 12.96
CA VAL A 218 8.33 -10.88 11.76
C VAL A 218 7.63 -10.29 10.53
N ARG A 219 6.37 -9.83 10.66
CA ARG A 219 5.64 -9.17 9.57
C ARG A 219 6.33 -7.89 9.14
N ALA A 220 6.67 -7.01 10.09
CA ALA A 220 7.31 -5.73 9.82
C ALA A 220 8.67 -5.93 9.12
N GLU A 221 9.50 -6.85 9.62
CA GLU A 221 10.80 -7.14 9.01
C GLU A 221 10.65 -7.85 7.66
N LEU A 222 9.74 -8.83 7.52
CA LEU A 222 9.56 -9.55 6.26
C LEU A 222 9.09 -8.64 5.13
N LEU A 223 8.18 -7.71 5.41
CA LEU A 223 7.61 -6.78 4.43
C LEU A 223 8.49 -5.53 4.20
N SER A 224 9.43 -5.24 5.10
CA SER A 224 10.36 -4.11 4.92
C SER A 224 11.34 -4.36 3.76
N VAL A 225 11.58 -3.31 2.97
CA VAL A 225 12.61 -3.28 1.91
C VAL A 225 13.67 -2.19 2.15
N ALA A 226 13.67 -1.60 3.35
CA ALA A 226 14.56 -0.49 3.71
C ALA A 226 16.05 -0.89 3.72
N ASP A 227 16.35 -2.13 4.10
CA ASP A 227 17.73 -2.65 4.20
C ASP A 227 18.37 -2.95 2.83
N GLY A 228 17.58 -2.88 1.75
CA GLY A 228 18.03 -3.14 0.39
C GLY A 228 17.10 -4.08 -0.36
N VAL A 229 17.44 -4.30 -1.63
CA VAL A 229 16.65 -5.14 -2.53
C VAL A 229 16.80 -6.62 -2.14
N PRO A 230 15.70 -7.35 -1.88
CA PRO A 230 15.75 -8.80 -1.66
C PRO A 230 16.29 -9.52 -2.90
N LEU A 231 17.08 -10.58 -2.72
CA LEU A 231 17.62 -11.38 -3.82
C LEU A 231 16.59 -12.44 -4.26
N PRO A 232 15.89 -12.26 -5.40
CA PRO A 232 14.90 -13.22 -5.85
C PRO A 232 15.54 -14.54 -6.28
N ARG A 233 14.76 -15.62 -6.21
CA ARG A 233 15.13 -16.91 -6.81
C ARG A 233 14.31 -17.20 -8.06
N GLN A 234 14.89 -17.95 -8.98
CA GLN A 234 14.18 -18.54 -10.11
C GLN A 234 14.75 -19.93 -10.40
N HIS A 235 13.89 -20.95 -10.48
CA HIS A 235 14.30 -22.34 -10.73
C HIS A 235 15.44 -22.83 -9.82
N GLY A 236 15.47 -22.37 -8.56
CA GLY A 236 16.50 -22.75 -7.60
C GLY A 236 17.82 -21.96 -7.68
N VAL A 237 18.00 -21.09 -8.68
CA VAL A 237 19.16 -20.17 -8.78
C VAL A 237 18.79 -18.83 -8.12
N GLN A 238 19.70 -18.28 -7.32
CA GLN A 238 19.53 -16.97 -6.69
C GLN A 238 20.08 -15.88 -7.60
N ALA A 239 19.39 -14.75 -7.69
CA ALA A 239 19.93 -13.56 -8.33
C ALA A 239 21.12 -12.98 -7.56
N VAL A 240 21.94 -12.18 -8.24
CA VAL A 240 23.08 -11.47 -7.65
C VAL A 240 22.89 -9.97 -7.73
N HIS A 241 23.53 -9.25 -6.83
CA HIS A 241 23.56 -7.79 -6.94
C HIS A 241 24.45 -7.36 -8.09
N ILE A 242 23.97 -6.38 -8.85
CA ILE A 242 24.74 -5.70 -9.88
C ILE A 242 25.75 -4.77 -9.22
N ASP A 243 27.04 -4.93 -9.53
CA ASP A 243 28.09 -4.07 -9.00
C ASP A 243 28.08 -2.68 -9.65
N ASP A 244 27.94 -2.60 -10.98
CA ASP A 244 27.81 -1.33 -11.73
C ASP A 244 26.33 -0.98 -11.98
N ALA A 245 25.65 -0.57 -10.91
CA ALA A 245 24.28 -0.07 -10.99
C ALA A 245 24.11 1.08 -12.01
N PRO A 246 25.03 2.08 -12.11
CA PRO A 246 24.93 3.13 -13.12
C PRO A 246 24.91 2.63 -14.57
N MET A 247 25.70 1.62 -14.91
CA MET A 247 25.71 1.03 -16.26
C MET A 247 24.40 0.28 -16.53
N ALA A 248 23.96 -0.57 -15.60
CA ALA A 248 22.70 -1.33 -15.75
C ALA A 248 21.48 -0.41 -15.89
N ALA A 249 21.40 0.64 -15.07
CA ALA A 249 20.36 1.66 -15.16
C ALA A 249 20.37 2.38 -16.52
N ASN A 250 21.56 2.71 -17.04
CA ASN A 250 21.71 3.34 -18.35
C ASN A 250 21.27 2.40 -19.49
N ASP A 251 21.75 1.16 -19.49
CA ASP A 251 21.46 0.18 -20.55
C ASP A 251 19.96 -0.13 -20.62
N MET A 252 19.31 -0.26 -19.47
CA MET A 252 17.87 -0.45 -19.40
C MET A 252 17.11 0.77 -19.94
N ALA A 253 17.49 2.00 -19.54
CA ALA A 253 16.87 3.23 -20.04
C ALA A 253 17.02 3.37 -21.56
N VAL A 254 18.22 3.09 -22.09
CA VAL A 254 18.47 3.08 -23.55
C VAL A 254 17.60 2.04 -24.24
N SER A 255 17.47 0.83 -23.69
CA SER A 255 16.66 -0.24 -24.27
C SER A 255 15.19 0.16 -24.43
N VAL A 256 14.59 0.71 -23.36
CA VAL A 256 13.20 1.20 -23.37
C VAL A 256 13.01 2.32 -24.40
N LEU A 257 13.81 3.39 -24.32
CA LEU A 257 13.62 4.55 -25.19
C LEU A 257 13.89 4.23 -26.66
N ARG A 258 14.89 3.38 -26.95
CA ARG A 258 15.20 2.97 -28.33
C ARG A 258 14.05 2.18 -28.96
N ARG A 259 13.36 1.34 -28.20
CA ARG A 259 12.18 0.59 -28.67
C ARG A 259 11.04 1.53 -29.07
N HIS A 260 10.89 2.64 -28.36
CA HIS A 260 9.81 3.60 -28.55
C HIS A 260 10.23 4.89 -29.27
N ALA A 261 11.42 4.94 -29.88
CA ALA A 261 12.00 6.15 -30.46
C ALA A 261 11.10 6.82 -31.53
N SER A 262 10.34 6.04 -32.30
CA SER A 262 9.40 6.55 -33.31
C SER A 262 8.25 7.39 -32.72
N GLN A 263 7.96 7.22 -31.44
CA GLN A 263 6.91 7.98 -30.75
C GLN A 263 7.38 9.38 -30.31
N PHE A 264 8.69 9.67 -30.33
CA PHE A 264 9.24 10.95 -29.90
C PHE A 264 9.62 11.89 -31.05
N ARG A 265 9.87 11.37 -32.26
CA ARG A 265 10.33 12.19 -33.40
C ARG A 265 9.63 11.86 -34.71
N GLY A 266 9.14 12.89 -35.41
CA GLY A 266 8.57 12.80 -36.75
C GLY A 266 9.62 12.90 -37.85
N GLU A 267 9.31 12.36 -39.04
CA GLU A 267 10.19 12.42 -40.21
C GLU A 267 10.29 13.86 -40.75
N ARG A 268 11.50 14.31 -41.08
CA ARG A 268 11.76 15.63 -41.68
C ARG A 268 11.74 15.53 -43.21
N VAL A 269 11.17 16.54 -43.86
CA VAL A 269 11.07 16.60 -45.32
C VAL A 269 12.33 17.23 -45.91
N ALA A 270 13.00 16.50 -46.80
CA ALA A 270 14.10 17.05 -47.59
C ALA A 270 13.56 17.98 -48.71
N PRO A 271 14.29 19.05 -49.09
CA PRO A 271 13.91 19.88 -50.23
C PRO A 271 13.77 19.03 -51.48
N ALA A 272 12.71 19.25 -52.26
CA ALA A 272 12.51 18.52 -53.50
C ALA A 272 13.65 18.87 -54.48
N PRO A 273 14.28 17.89 -55.14
CA PRO A 273 15.30 18.18 -56.15
C PRO A 273 14.64 18.95 -57.29
N VAL A 274 15.07 20.19 -57.51
CA VAL A 274 14.62 21.00 -58.65
C VAL A 274 15.31 20.43 -59.90
N GLU A 275 14.60 19.60 -60.67
CA GLU A 275 15.10 19.17 -61.99
C GLU A 275 15.25 20.40 -62.88
N ALA A 276 16.49 20.68 -63.31
CA ALA A 276 16.78 21.77 -64.22
C ALA A 276 16.05 21.54 -65.54
N GLU A 277 14.97 22.29 -65.78
CA GLU A 277 14.19 22.23 -67.02
C GLU A 277 15.10 22.63 -68.20
N LYS A 278 15.61 21.63 -68.93
CA LYS A 278 16.38 21.85 -70.17
C LYS A 278 15.40 22.28 -71.26
N VAL A 279 15.30 23.58 -71.49
CA VAL A 279 14.43 24.14 -72.54
C VAL A 279 14.91 23.65 -73.91
N GLY A 280 14.02 23.02 -74.69
CA GLY A 280 14.28 22.67 -76.08
C GLY A 280 14.40 23.92 -76.96
N ALA A 281 15.31 23.90 -77.94
CA ALA A 281 15.66 25.03 -78.81
C ALA A 281 14.44 25.78 -79.42
N TRP A 282 13.35 25.06 -79.68
CA TRP A 282 12.11 25.63 -80.22
C TRP A 282 11.35 26.56 -79.25
N ARG A 283 11.38 26.28 -77.94
CA ARG A 283 10.73 27.11 -76.93
C ARG A 283 11.53 28.41 -76.70
N ALA A 284 12.85 28.33 -76.74
CA ALA A 284 13.73 29.51 -76.73
C ALA A 284 13.50 30.41 -77.96
N LEU A 285 13.26 29.82 -79.14
CA LEU A 285 12.96 30.56 -80.36
C LEU A 285 11.62 31.32 -80.28
N LYS A 286 10.56 30.70 -79.76
CA LYS A 286 9.27 31.39 -79.50
C LYS A 286 9.42 32.56 -78.52
N MET A 287 10.21 32.38 -77.46
CA MET A 287 10.49 33.43 -76.48
C MET A 287 11.24 34.61 -77.11
N LEU A 288 12.21 34.35 -78.00
CA LEU A 288 12.93 35.38 -78.75
C LEU A 288 12.00 36.19 -79.66
N PHE A 289 11.14 35.55 -80.44
CA PHE A 289 10.20 36.27 -81.32
C PHE A 289 9.19 37.13 -80.52
N GLY A 290 8.72 36.63 -79.37
CA GLY A 290 7.89 37.42 -78.46
C GLY A 290 8.62 38.64 -77.88
N PHE A 291 9.90 38.47 -77.52
CA PHE A 291 10.74 39.56 -77.04
C PHE A 291 11.05 40.60 -78.13
N LEU A 292 11.36 40.17 -79.36
CA LEU A 292 11.60 41.06 -80.50
C LEU A 292 10.36 41.91 -80.81
N TRP A 293 9.18 41.30 -80.83
CA TRP A 293 7.91 42.01 -81.02
C TRP A 293 7.61 43.02 -79.90
N ALA A 294 7.87 42.67 -78.63
CA ALA A 294 7.68 43.55 -77.48
C ALA A 294 8.73 44.69 -77.41
N SER A 295 9.94 44.45 -77.90
CA SER A 295 11.01 45.45 -77.98
C SER A 295 10.76 46.49 -79.08
N LEU A 296 10.13 46.09 -80.20
CA LEU A 296 9.77 46.98 -81.31
C LEU A 296 8.59 47.91 -80.96
N THR A 297 7.69 47.47 -80.07
CA THR A 297 6.50 48.20 -79.62
C THR A 297 6.71 49.05 -78.35
N MET A 298 7.97 49.32 -77.96
CA MET A 298 8.35 50.13 -76.79
C MET A 298 7.79 49.64 -75.43
N ALA A 299 7.63 48.34 -75.19
CA ALA A 299 7.18 47.83 -73.87
C ALA A 299 7.90 46.55 -73.39
N PRO A 300 9.24 46.55 -73.23
CA PRO A 300 10.00 45.36 -72.82
C PRO A 300 9.67 44.84 -71.42
N MET A 301 9.24 45.71 -70.49
CA MET A 301 8.85 45.30 -69.13
C MET A 301 7.60 44.40 -69.09
N LYS A 302 6.67 44.56 -70.05
CA LYS A 302 5.42 43.77 -70.10
C LYS A 302 5.63 42.31 -70.51
N TRP A 303 6.64 42.02 -71.34
CA TRP A 303 6.95 40.65 -71.74
C TRP A 303 7.63 39.87 -70.60
N TYR A 304 8.52 40.52 -69.84
CA TYR A 304 9.18 39.90 -68.67
C TYR A 304 8.16 39.48 -67.60
N SER A 305 7.19 40.35 -67.27
CA SER A 305 6.12 40.02 -66.32
C SER A 305 5.14 38.94 -66.83
N MET A 306 5.05 38.74 -68.15
CA MET A 306 4.15 37.75 -68.78
C MET A 306 4.79 36.36 -68.90
N VAL A 307 6.12 36.29 -69.02
CA VAL A 307 6.90 35.05 -69.11
C VAL A 307 7.33 34.52 -67.75
N VAL A 308 7.63 35.41 -66.79
CA VAL A 308 7.93 35.07 -65.39
C VAL A 308 6.63 34.84 -64.59
N GLY A 309 5.56 34.37 -65.27
CA GLY A 309 4.20 34.20 -64.79
C GLY A 309 4.04 34.22 -63.28
N ASP A 310 3.26 35.19 -62.79
CA ASP A 310 2.92 35.42 -61.39
C ASP A 310 2.45 34.10 -60.73
N THR A 311 3.41 33.38 -60.15
CA THR A 311 3.20 32.10 -59.49
C THR A 311 3.85 32.22 -58.12
N GLY A 312 3.01 32.41 -57.10
CA GLY A 312 3.37 32.19 -55.71
C GLY A 312 3.58 33.41 -54.81
N GLY A 313 3.07 34.61 -55.15
CA GLY A 313 3.20 35.78 -54.28
C GLY A 313 2.22 35.86 -53.09
N ALA A 314 1.38 34.85 -52.82
CA ALA A 314 0.27 34.98 -51.87
C ALA A 314 0.34 34.07 -50.61
N THR A 315 1.41 33.27 -50.44
CA THR A 315 1.51 32.33 -49.30
C THR A 315 2.62 32.66 -48.31
N ALA A 316 3.60 33.49 -48.68
CA ALA A 316 4.73 33.84 -47.81
C ALA A 316 4.40 34.87 -46.72
N ASN A 317 3.44 35.78 -46.94
CA ASN A 317 3.12 36.86 -45.99
C ASN A 317 2.15 36.46 -44.84
N ARG A 318 1.51 35.28 -44.89
CA ARG A 318 0.53 34.86 -43.86
C ARG A 318 1.16 34.31 -42.58
N VAL A 319 2.22 33.51 -42.70
CA VAL A 319 2.88 32.88 -41.54
C VAL A 319 3.53 33.93 -40.62
N GLN A 320 4.02 35.04 -41.19
CA GLN A 320 4.67 36.09 -40.40
C GLN A 320 3.68 36.94 -39.57
N GLN A 321 2.49 37.25 -40.10
CA GLN A 321 1.45 37.97 -39.35
C GLN A 321 0.77 37.09 -38.29
N LEU A 322 0.61 35.79 -38.55
CA LEU A 322 -0.05 34.86 -37.65
C LEU A 322 0.84 34.41 -36.47
N VAL A 323 2.12 34.14 -36.70
CA VAL A 323 3.00 33.56 -35.67
C VAL A 323 3.74 34.62 -34.84
N PHE A 324 4.17 35.73 -35.45
CA PHE A 324 4.95 36.77 -34.76
C PHE A 324 4.10 37.95 -34.25
N GLY A 325 2.84 38.07 -34.73
CA GLY A 325 1.92 39.15 -34.35
C GLY A 325 0.86 38.76 -33.33
N ALA A 326 0.51 37.47 -33.19
CA ALA A 326 -0.60 37.02 -32.34
C ALA A 326 -0.20 36.78 -30.88
N ASP A 327 1.00 36.25 -30.61
CA ASP A 327 1.50 35.99 -29.26
C ASP A 327 3.03 36.15 -29.15
N PRO A 328 3.52 37.39 -28.90
CA PRO A 328 4.95 37.66 -28.77
C PRO A 328 5.61 36.93 -27.59
N ALA A 329 4.85 36.59 -26.55
CA ALA A 329 5.38 35.91 -25.36
C ALA A 329 5.69 34.43 -25.67
N ALA A 330 4.78 33.73 -26.35
CA ALA A 330 5.02 32.36 -26.80
C ALA A 330 6.20 32.26 -27.76
N TYR A 331 6.31 33.18 -28.72
CA TYR A 331 7.46 33.25 -29.60
C TYR A 331 8.78 33.45 -28.83
N ASN A 332 8.80 34.33 -27.83
CA ASN A 332 10.02 34.56 -27.05
C ASN A 332 10.46 33.31 -26.27
N VAL A 333 9.54 32.61 -25.61
CA VAL A 333 9.84 31.39 -24.85
C VAL A 333 10.53 30.34 -25.74
N VAL A 334 10.00 30.10 -26.94
CA VAL A 334 10.52 29.07 -27.86
C VAL A 334 11.73 29.56 -28.68
N ALA A 335 11.64 30.74 -29.31
CA ALA A 335 12.63 31.23 -30.27
C ALA A 335 13.79 32.02 -29.63
N GLN A 336 13.59 32.63 -28.46
CA GLN A 336 14.69 33.25 -27.68
C GLN A 336 15.31 32.29 -26.65
N GLY A 337 14.66 31.15 -26.38
CA GLY A 337 15.19 30.07 -25.53
C GLY A 337 15.17 30.41 -24.04
N GLU A 338 14.03 30.87 -23.53
CA GLU A 338 13.90 31.29 -22.13
C GLU A 338 13.99 30.12 -21.13
N LEU A 339 13.69 28.90 -21.57
CA LEU A 339 13.93 27.67 -20.80
C LEU A 339 15.43 27.45 -20.52
N ALA A 340 16.26 27.56 -21.57
CA ALA A 340 17.73 27.44 -21.44
C ALA A 340 18.35 28.57 -20.60
N ALA A 341 17.65 29.70 -20.46
CA ALA A 341 18.07 30.81 -19.61
C ALA A 341 17.53 30.70 -18.16
N GLY A 342 16.74 29.69 -17.83
CA GLY A 342 16.09 29.50 -16.51
C GLY A 342 14.95 30.49 -16.20
N ARG A 343 14.49 31.24 -17.20
CA ARG A 343 13.44 32.27 -17.07
C ARG A 343 12.04 31.71 -17.30
N ALA A 344 11.93 30.62 -18.04
CA ALA A 344 10.69 29.89 -18.29
C ALA A 344 10.84 28.42 -17.83
N ASP A 345 9.74 27.79 -17.42
CA ASP A 345 9.70 26.35 -17.14
C ASP A 345 9.30 25.54 -18.38
N TRP A 346 9.51 24.22 -18.37
CA TRP A 346 9.08 23.35 -19.47
C TRP A 346 7.56 23.40 -19.70
N GLN A 347 6.77 23.72 -18.66
CA GLN A 347 5.33 23.94 -18.78
C GLN A 347 5.00 25.21 -19.58
N ASP A 348 5.80 26.28 -19.40
CA ASP A 348 5.69 27.50 -20.22
C ASP A 348 6.04 27.17 -21.68
N LEU A 349 7.07 26.35 -21.90
CA LEU A 349 7.43 25.86 -23.23
C LEU A 349 6.29 25.07 -23.89
N ASN A 350 5.60 24.21 -23.14
CA ASN A 350 4.45 23.46 -23.65
C ASN A 350 3.32 24.40 -24.11
N ARG A 351 2.97 25.38 -23.25
CA ARG A 351 1.92 26.37 -23.54
C ARG A 351 2.28 27.22 -24.76
N ALA A 352 3.54 27.66 -24.84
CA ALA A 352 4.06 28.44 -25.96
C ALA A 352 4.09 27.64 -27.27
N THR A 353 4.45 26.35 -27.21
CA THR A 353 4.46 25.49 -28.39
C THR A 353 3.05 25.23 -28.90
N ALA A 354 2.09 24.95 -28.01
CA ALA A 354 0.69 24.76 -28.37
C ALA A 354 0.05 26.01 -29.01
N SER A 355 0.39 27.22 -28.52
CA SER A 355 -0.13 28.45 -29.12
C SER A 355 0.50 28.75 -30.49
N LEU A 356 1.80 28.47 -30.68
CA LEU A 356 2.48 28.63 -31.96
C LEU A 356 2.00 27.61 -33.00
N ASP A 357 1.74 26.36 -32.59
CA ASP A 357 1.19 25.31 -33.45
C ASP A 357 -0.23 25.68 -33.93
N GLN A 358 -1.08 26.13 -33.00
CA GLN A 358 -2.42 26.63 -33.32
C GLN A 358 -2.39 27.83 -34.28
N ALA A 359 -1.41 28.72 -34.14
CA ALA A 359 -1.23 29.88 -35.02
C ALA A 359 -0.78 29.47 -36.44
N LEU A 360 -0.01 28.39 -36.57
CA LEU A 360 0.50 27.88 -37.86
C LEU A 360 -0.57 27.15 -38.68
N ASP A 361 -1.47 26.40 -38.03
CA ASP A 361 -2.49 25.57 -38.70
C ASP A 361 -3.70 26.34 -39.27
N GLY A 362 -3.69 27.68 -39.18
CA GLY A 362 -4.62 28.55 -39.91
C GLY A 362 -6.11 28.33 -39.58
N GLY A 363 -6.42 27.77 -38.40
CA GLY A 363 -7.80 27.58 -37.92
C GLY A 363 -8.53 26.33 -38.43
N LYS A 364 -7.88 25.44 -39.20
CA LYS A 364 -8.42 24.09 -39.41
C LYS A 364 -8.15 23.26 -38.16
N ARG A 365 -9.13 23.19 -37.25
CA ARG A 365 -9.09 22.31 -36.09
C ARG A 365 -9.14 20.86 -36.54
N THR A 366 -7.98 20.29 -36.85
CA THR A 366 -7.84 18.84 -36.87
C THR A 366 -7.89 18.39 -35.42
N HIS A 367 -8.83 17.52 -35.06
CA HIS A 367 -8.80 16.87 -33.76
C HIS A 367 -7.60 15.91 -33.77
N GLU A 368 -6.41 16.42 -33.46
CA GLU A 368 -5.22 15.59 -33.35
C GLU A 368 -5.37 14.68 -32.13
N ILE A 369 -5.14 13.39 -32.36
CA ILE A 369 -5.08 12.39 -31.29
C ILE A 369 -3.76 12.67 -30.57
N ALA A 370 -3.83 13.05 -29.29
CA ALA A 370 -2.65 13.19 -28.44
C ALA A 370 -1.77 11.93 -28.56
N GLY A 371 -0.45 12.10 -28.52
CA GLY A 371 0.47 10.97 -28.67
C GLY A 371 0.17 9.88 -27.63
N ASP A 372 -0.14 8.67 -28.08
CA ASP A 372 -0.35 7.53 -27.18
C ASP A 372 0.98 6.97 -26.71
N PHE A 373 1.40 7.39 -25.51
CA PHE A 373 2.60 6.92 -24.83
C PHE A 373 2.35 5.74 -23.89
N SER A 374 1.16 5.15 -23.89
CA SER A 374 0.78 4.14 -22.92
C SER A 374 1.75 2.96 -22.90
N ALA A 375 2.18 2.52 -24.09
CA ALA A 375 3.15 1.44 -24.24
C ALA A 375 4.54 1.82 -23.70
N VAL A 376 4.96 3.09 -23.85
CA VAL A 376 6.26 3.57 -23.33
C VAL A 376 6.26 3.54 -21.82
N TRP A 377 5.19 4.03 -21.20
CA TRP A 377 5.13 4.12 -19.74
C TRP A 377 4.90 2.77 -19.08
N SER A 378 4.13 1.87 -19.70
CA SER A 378 4.06 0.49 -19.26
C SER A 378 5.44 -0.16 -19.30
N ASP A 379 6.17 -0.05 -20.42
CA ASP A 379 7.50 -0.64 -20.56
C ASP A 379 8.54 0.01 -19.64
N TYR A 380 8.45 1.32 -19.40
CA TYR A 380 9.29 2.06 -18.45
C TYR A 380 9.12 1.54 -17.03
N VAL A 381 7.87 1.36 -16.57
CA VAL A 381 7.58 0.82 -15.24
C VAL A 381 8.02 -0.64 -15.16
N ASP A 382 7.65 -1.47 -16.14
CA ASP A 382 8.01 -2.89 -16.18
C ASP A 382 9.52 -3.11 -16.15
N ALA A 383 10.29 -2.30 -16.88
CA ALA A 383 11.75 -2.31 -16.86
C ALA A 383 12.32 -1.89 -15.50
N GLY A 384 11.74 -0.88 -14.85
CA GLY A 384 12.10 -0.47 -13.50
C GLY A 384 11.87 -1.58 -12.46
N LEU A 385 10.71 -2.23 -12.49
CA LEU A 385 10.42 -3.39 -11.64
C LEU A 385 11.40 -4.54 -11.90
N THR A 386 11.73 -4.79 -13.17
CA THR A 386 12.65 -5.84 -13.60
C THR A 386 14.08 -5.61 -13.10
N LEU A 387 14.56 -4.36 -13.02
CA LEU A 387 15.86 -4.04 -12.43
C LEU A 387 15.95 -4.41 -10.94
N VAL A 388 14.81 -4.49 -10.25
CA VAL A 388 14.73 -4.76 -8.81
C VAL A 388 14.46 -6.23 -8.52
N ASP A 389 13.61 -6.90 -9.31
CA ASP A 389 13.19 -8.27 -9.00
C ASP A 389 13.50 -9.31 -10.08
N ALA A 390 14.24 -8.92 -11.12
CA ALA A 390 14.64 -9.77 -12.23
C ALA A 390 13.49 -10.51 -12.92
N GLY A 391 12.26 -9.98 -12.84
CA GLY A 391 11.07 -10.53 -13.50
C GLY A 391 11.09 -10.37 -15.02
N GLU A 392 10.34 -11.21 -15.72
CA GLU A 392 10.12 -11.07 -17.17
C GLU A 392 8.71 -10.56 -17.43
N ARG A 393 8.58 -9.26 -17.71
CA ARG A 393 7.28 -8.59 -17.92
C ARG A 393 7.12 -8.05 -19.32
N SER A 394 8.19 -7.47 -19.84
CA SER A 394 8.22 -6.85 -21.16
C SER A 394 9.28 -7.50 -22.04
N ALA A 395 9.44 -6.99 -23.26
CA ALA A 395 10.52 -7.42 -24.14
C ALA A 395 11.92 -7.04 -23.63
N ASN A 396 12.03 -6.29 -22.53
CA ASN A 396 13.31 -6.06 -21.83
C ASN A 396 13.65 -7.27 -20.97
N THR A 397 14.83 -7.85 -21.22
CA THR A 397 15.34 -8.97 -20.44
C THR A 397 16.02 -8.48 -19.16
N PRO A 398 15.96 -9.23 -18.05
CA PRO A 398 16.76 -8.95 -16.87
C PRO A 398 18.24 -8.84 -17.20
N ILE A 399 18.93 -7.88 -16.56
CA ILE A 399 20.38 -7.72 -16.69
C ILE A 399 21.07 -9.02 -16.26
N GLN A 400 22.05 -9.50 -17.03
CA GLN A 400 22.81 -10.69 -16.71
C GLN A 400 24.15 -10.32 -16.08
N VAL A 401 24.50 -10.98 -14.98
CA VAL A 401 25.83 -10.91 -14.34
C VAL A 401 26.44 -12.31 -14.48
N GLY A 402 27.30 -12.47 -15.49
CA GLY A 402 27.77 -13.80 -15.90
C GLY A 402 26.61 -14.65 -16.45
N THR A 403 26.28 -15.75 -15.76
CA THR A 403 25.15 -16.63 -16.09
C THR A 403 23.94 -16.43 -15.18
N GLU A 404 24.03 -15.53 -14.21
CA GLU A 404 23.00 -15.28 -13.20
C GLU A 404 22.26 -13.97 -13.49
N ARG A 405 21.01 -13.86 -13.03
CA ARG A 405 20.26 -12.61 -13.16
C ARG A 405 20.75 -11.60 -12.13
N GLY A 406 20.94 -10.36 -12.58
CA GLY A 406 21.30 -9.23 -11.76
C GLY A 406 20.09 -8.46 -11.25
N VAL A 407 20.13 -8.04 -10.00
CA VAL A 407 19.23 -7.05 -9.41
C VAL A 407 20.01 -5.89 -8.82
N LEU A 408 19.42 -4.70 -8.78
CA LEU A 408 20.01 -3.55 -8.10
C LEU A 408 20.18 -3.83 -6.61
N ARG A 409 21.11 -3.13 -5.95
CA ARG A 409 21.33 -3.28 -4.51
C ARG A 409 20.38 -2.40 -3.69
N ARG A 410 20.04 -1.22 -4.19
CA ARG A 410 19.16 -0.24 -3.52
C ARG A 410 17.99 0.13 -4.42
N MET A 411 16.83 0.35 -3.81
CA MET A 411 15.64 0.85 -4.52
C MET A 411 15.89 2.21 -5.17
N SER A 412 16.68 3.06 -4.51
CA SER A 412 17.04 4.41 -5.00
C SER A 412 17.94 4.41 -6.25
N ASP A 413 18.63 3.30 -6.55
CA ASP A 413 19.35 3.13 -7.82
C ASP A 413 18.37 2.91 -9.00
N CYS A 414 17.13 2.50 -8.74
CA CYS A 414 16.08 2.42 -9.74
C CYS A 414 15.31 3.76 -9.83
N ALA A 415 14.57 4.08 -8.77
CA ALA A 415 13.84 5.33 -8.64
C ALA A 415 13.94 5.83 -7.18
N PRO A 416 14.49 7.02 -6.96
CA PRO A 416 14.50 7.65 -5.64
C PRO A 416 13.09 7.82 -5.07
N GLY A 417 12.94 7.55 -3.77
CA GLY A 417 11.66 7.64 -3.07
C GLY A 417 11.19 9.08 -2.85
N PRO A 418 9.95 9.30 -2.40
CA PRO A 418 9.41 10.64 -2.14
C PRO A 418 10.19 11.42 -1.06
N ASP A 419 10.81 10.73 -0.11
CA ASP A 419 11.62 11.34 0.96
C ASP A 419 13.02 11.73 0.50
N GLU A 420 13.47 11.24 -0.66
CA GLU A 420 14.78 11.54 -1.24
C GLU A 420 14.77 12.78 -2.16
N ALA A 421 13.63 13.46 -2.33
CA ALA A 421 13.54 14.71 -3.08
C ALA A 421 14.37 15.83 -2.42
N PHE A 422 14.95 16.72 -3.24
CA PHE A 422 15.71 17.85 -2.72
C PHE A 422 14.77 18.90 -2.13
N ARG A 423 14.72 18.98 -0.80
CA ARG A 423 13.90 19.97 -0.04
C ARG A 423 14.74 20.90 0.83
N GLN A 424 16.07 20.81 0.76
CA GLN A 424 17.00 21.63 1.54
C GLN A 424 17.11 23.04 0.92
N ILE A 425 15.97 23.73 0.79
CA ILE A 425 15.87 25.08 0.24
C ILE A 425 15.33 25.97 1.35
N PRO A 426 16.10 26.96 1.85
CA PRO A 426 15.61 27.89 2.85
C PRO A 426 14.32 28.60 2.38
N PRO A 427 13.30 28.81 3.24
CA PRO A 427 12.01 29.36 2.80
C PRO A 427 12.09 30.70 2.05
N ARG A 428 13.07 31.55 2.40
CA ARG A 428 13.32 32.82 1.71
C ARG A 428 13.85 32.63 0.28
N VAL A 429 14.74 31.66 0.09
CA VAL A 429 15.27 31.27 -1.22
C VAL A 429 14.17 30.59 -2.04
N ALA A 430 13.40 29.68 -1.43
CA ALA A 430 12.27 29.01 -2.08
C ALA A 430 11.22 30.02 -2.58
N ALA A 431 10.89 31.03 -1.78
CA ALA A 431 9.97 32.10 -2.17
C ALA A 431 10.51 32.98 -3.31
N ALA A 432 11.82 33.26 -3.34
CA ALA A 432 12.45 34.07 -4.38
C ALA A 432 12.61 33.30 -5.71
N VAL A 433 12.93 32.00 -5.64
CA VAL A 433 13.06 31.11 -6.80
C VAL A 433 11.71 30.65 -7.33
N GLY A 434 10.70 30.53 -6.46
CA GLY A 434 9.39 29.94 -6.78
C GLY A 434 9.42 28.41 -6.90
N ILE A 435 10.39 27.74 -6.27
CA ILE A 435 10.56 26.27 -6.28
C ILE A 435 10.82 25.81 -4.84
N SER A 436 9.99 24.89 -4.33
CA SER A 436 10.08 24.32 -2.98
C SER A 436 10.86 23.01 -2.94
N ASP A 437 10.80 22.24 -4.02
CA ASP A 437 11.39 20.91 -4.11
C ASP A 437 11.71 20.55 -5.56
N VAL A 438 12.69 19.66 -5.74
CA VAL A 438 13.03 19.09 -7.04
C VAL A 438 13.34 17.60 -6.89
N ARG A 439 12.94 16.78 -7.87
CA ARG A 439 13.17 15.33 -7.90
C ARG A 439 14.35 14.96 -8.79
N ALA A 440 15.00 13.84 -8.48
CA ALA A 440 16.20 13.38 -9.19
C ALA A 440 15.94 13.07 -10.68
N ALA A 441 14.72 12.66 -11.00
CA ALA A 441 14.27 12.39 -12.37
C ALA A 441 13.86 13.64 -13.17
N ASP A 442 13.87 14.83 -12.56
CA ASP A 442 13.50 16.09 -13.22
C ASP A 442 14.73 16.94 -13.56
N PRO A 443 15.51 16.59 -14.60
CA PRO A 443 16.71 17.35 -14.98
C PRO A 443 16.39 18.79 -15.43
N LEU A 444 15.21 19.04 -16.03
CA LEU A 444 14.81 20.39 -16.44
C LEU A 444 14.48 21.26 -15.22
N GLY A 445 13.74 20.75 -14.23
CA GLY A 445 13.50 21.44 -12.97
C GLY A 445 14.78 21.69 -12.17
N GLN A 446 15.70 20.71 -12.17
CA GLN A 446 17.03 20.86 -11.58
C GLN A 446 17.84 21.98 -12.24
N HIS A 447 17.84 22.02 -13.59
CA HIS A 447 18.52 23.06 -14.35
C HIS A 447 17.93 24.44 -14.07
N THR A 448 16.60 24.56 -14.07
CA THR A 448 15.87 25.81 -13.76
C THR A 448 16.21 26.30 -12.36
N LEU A 449 16.18 25.42 -11.35
CA LEU A 449 16.59 25.75 -9.98
C LEU A 449 18.04 26.25 -9.95
N GLN A 450 18.97 25.55 -10.61
CA GLN A 450 20.38 25.92 -10.67
C GLN A 450 20.59 27.32 -11.28
N MET A 451 19.91 27.62 -12.39
CA MET A 451 20.01 28.92 -13.06
C MET A 451 19.41 30.05 -12.24
N ARG A 452 18.27 29.81 -11.57
CA ARG A 452 17.65 30.81 -10.67
C ARG A 452 18.49 31.06 -9.41
N LEU A 453 19.09 30.03 -8.82
CA LEU A 453 20.03 30.18 -7.70
C LEU A 453 21.26 30.99 -8.09
N ARG A 454 21.85 30.73 -9.26
CA ARG A 454 22.97 31.53 -9.79
C ARG A 454 22.59 32.99 -10.04
N GLY A 455 21.36 33.25 -10.48
CA GLY A 455 20.81 34.60 -10.60
C GLY A 455 20.68 35.30 -9.25
N LEU A 456 20.13 34.60 -8.24
CA LEU A 456 19.98 35.12 -6.88
C LEU A 456 21.32 35.31 -6.15
N ALA A 457 22.36 34.54 -6.51
CA ALA A 457 23.69 34.74 -5.97
C ALA A 457 24.28 36.13 -6.29
N ALA A 458 23.75 36.82 -7.31
CA ALA A 458 24.12 38.20 -7.62
C ALA A 458 23.51 39.23 -6.63
N GLU A 459 22.53 38.85 -5.82
CA GLU A 459 21.91 39.72 -4.82
C GLU A 459 22.63 39.61 -3.46
N PRO A 460 23.22 40.70 -2.92
CA PRO A 460 24.04 40.65 -1.71
C PRO A 460 23.33 40.10 -0.46
N SER A 461 22.01 40.29 -0.35
CA SER A 461 21.21 39.83 0.79
C SER A 461 20.92 38.33 0.81
N LEU A 462 20.99 37.65 -0.35
CA LEU A 462 20.64 36.23 -0.51
C LEU A 462 21.81 35.38 -1.01
N ALA A 463 22.94 35.99 -1.39
CA ALA A 463 24.08 35.31 -1.99
C ALA A 463 24.59 34.11 -1.18
N ARG A 464 24.79 34.27 0.14
CA ARG A 464 25.29 33.19 1.00
C ARG A 464 24.35 31.98 1.02
N ASP A 465 23.05 32.22 1.15
CA ASP A 465 22.04 31.17 1.24
C ASP A 465 21.87 30.48 -0.13
N ALA A 466 21.93 31.25 -1.22
CA ALA A 466 21.89 30.72 -2.58
C ALA A 466 23.11 29.85 -2.90
N ASP A 467 24.33 30.28 -2.54
CA ASP A 467 25.57 29.51 -2.76
C ASP A 467 25.64 28.25 -1.88
N ALA A 468 25.10 28.30 -0.66
CA ALA A 468 24.98 27.12 0.20
C ALA A 468 23.99 26.11 -0.42
N THR A 469 22.80 26.56 -0.79
CA THR A 469 21.77 25.74 -1.44
C THR A 469 22.29 25.12 -2.75
N LEU A 470 23.05 25.87 -3.55
CA LEU A 470 23.64 25.38 -4.80
C LEU A 470 24.63 24.23 -4.56
N ARG A 471 25.50 24.34 -3.54
CA ARG A 471 26.45 23.26 -3.19
C ARG A 471 25.74 22.01 -2.66
N GLU A 472 24.69 22.20 -1.85
CA GLU A 472 23.86 21.09 -1.37
C GLU A 472 23.13 20.39 -2.53
N LEU A 473 22.57 21.18 -3.47
CA LEU A 473 21.94 20.67 -4.69
C LEU A 473 22.93 19.85 -5.54
N GLU A 474 24.14 20.36 -5.79
CA GLU A 474 25.17 19.65 -6.58
C GLU A 474 25.59 18.34 -5.90
N THR A 475 25.74 18.34 -4.58
CA THR A 475 26.07 17.14 -3.79
C THR A 475 24.95 16.11 -3.87
N TRP A 476 23.70 16.54 -3.73
CA TRP A 476 22.53 15.69 -3.87
C TRP A 476 22.37 15.14 -5.29
N GLN A 477 22.58 15.96 -6.32
CA GLN A 477 22.55 15.54 -7.73
C GLN A 477 23.56 14.43 -8.01
N GLN A 478 24.80 14.56 -7.52
CA GLN A 478 25.83 13.54 -7.71
C GLN A 478 25.42 12.17 -7.14
N ARG A 479 24.65 12.16 -6.05
CA ARG A 479 24.15 10.93 -5.41
C ARG A 479 23.08 10.22 -6.25
N HIS A 480 22.14 10.96 -6.84
CA HIS A 480 20.94 10.38 -7.47
C HIS A 480 20.94 10.38 -9.01
N ARG A 481 21.88 11.10 -9.66
CA ARG A 481 21.97 11.21 -11.14
C ARG A 481 22.15 9.88 -11.87
N HIS A 482 22.56 8.83 -11.16
CA HIS A 482 22.85 7.52 -11.73
C HIS A 482 21.66 6.56 -11.70
N SER A 483 20.55 6.95 -11.05
CA SER A 483 19.37 6.11 -10.99
C SER A 483 18.73 5.90 -12.37
N TYR A 484 18.05 4.78 -12.57
CA TYR A 484 17.33 4.49 -13.83
C TYR A 484 16.35 5.60 -14.20
N ALA A 485 15.61 6.13 -13.21
CA ALA A 485 14.73 7.27 -13.40
C ALA A 485 15.49 8.53 -13.82
N ALA A 486 16.59 8.89 -13.14
CA ALA A 486 17.39 10.06 -13.51
C ALA A 486 18.02 9.95 -14.90
N ARG A 487 18.51 8.76 -15.29
CA ARG A 487 19.04 8.49 -16.63
C ARG A 487 17.98 8.63 -17.71
N THR A 488 16.81 8.06 -17.49
CA THR A 488 15.68 8.15 -18.42
C THR A 488 15.24 9.61 -18.58
N GLY A 489 15.10 10.34 -17.47
CA GLY A 489 14.75 11.76 -17.48
C GLY A 489 15.77 12.60 -18.25
N ALA A 490 17.06 12.35 -18.06
CA ALA A 490 18.12 13.04 -18.78
C ALA A 490 18.05 12.78 -20.31
N MET A 491 17.77 11.56 -20.74
CA MET A 491 17.64 11.23 -22.18
C MET A 491 16.41 11.87 -22.82
N ILE A 492 15.26 11.88 -22.11
CA ILE A 492 14.05 12.56 -22.60
C ILE A 492 14.28 14.08 -22.65
N ALA A 493 14.90 14.66 -21.62
CA ALA A 493 15.21 16.08 -21.56
C ALA A 493 16.20 16.51 -22.65
N ASP A 494 17.23 15.71 -22.94
CA ASP A 494 18.18 15.97 -24.04
C ASP A 494 17.46 15.95 -25.40
N THR A 495 16.56 14.98 -25.61
CA THR A 495 15.73 14.91 -26.82
C THR A 495 14.83 16.15 -26.96
N LEU A 496 14.22 16.58 -25.85
CA LEU A 496 13.38 17.79 -25.81
C LEU A 496 14.19 19.06 -26.09
N MET A 497 15.35 19.22 -25.45
CA MET A 497 16.23 20.38 -25.65
C MET A 497 16.77 20.44 -27.08
N SER A 498 17.21 19.31 -27.64
CA SER A 498 17.68 19.26 -29.03
C SER A 498 16.58 19.63 -30.04
N THR A 499 15.32 19.24 -29.78
CA THR A 499 14.17 19.60 -30.60
C THR A 499 13.81 21.09 -30.43
N ALA A 500 13.90 21.63 -29.21
CA ALA A 500 13.71 23.06 -28.96
C ALA A 500 14.77 23.92 -29.69
N GLU A 501 16.03 23.48 -29.70
CA GLU A 501 17.10 24.12 -30.46
C GLU A 501 16.87 24.03 -31.98
N GLU A 502 16.37 22.89 -32.48
CA GLU A 502 15.96 22.71 -33.88
C GLU A 502 14.86 23.71 -34.26
N VAL A 503 13.80 23.81 -33.45
CA VAL A 503 12.70 24.78 -33.65
C VAL A 503 13.23 26.21 -33.67
N ARG A 504 14.13 26.56 -32.74
CA ARG A 504 14.78 27.87 -32.70
C ARG A 504 15.57 28.15 -33.98
N GLY A 505 16.36 27.18 -34.45
CA GLY A 505 17.13 27.29 -35.70
C GLY A 505 16.24 27.48 -36.92
N LEU A 506 15.18 26.67 -37.05
CA LEU A 506 14.21 26.76 -38.14
C LEU A 506 13.42 28.07 -38.11
N ALA A 507 12.98 28.53 -36.93
CA ALA A 507 12.30 29.83 -36.79
C ALA A 507 13.20 31.01 -37.18
N GLN A 508 14.49 30.96 -36.83
CA GLN A 508 15.48 31.96 -37.27
C GLN A 508 15.75 31.91 -38.79
N LEU A 509 15.76 30.73 -39.40
CA LEU A 509 15.92 30.57 -40.85
C LEU A 509 14.71 31.13 -41.61
N VAL A 510 13.50 30.78 -41.18
CA VAL A 510 12.24 31.27 -41.76
C VAL A 510 12.13 32.79 -41.63
N SER A 511 12.54 33.38 -40.49
CA SER A 511 12.52 34.84 -40.31
C SER A 511 13.55 35.58 -41.16
N ARG A 512 14.77 35.04 -41.34
CA ARG A 512 15.82 35.66 -42.15
C ARG A 512 15.56 35.55 -43.66
N GLY A 513 15.04 34.41 -44.12
CA GLY A 513 14.76 34.15 -45.54
C GLY A 513 13.83 35.16 -46.21
N ASN A 514 13.01 35.89 -45.43
CA ASN A 514 12.05 36.86 -45.93
C ASN A 514 12.55 38.32 -45.95
N THR A 515 13.72 38.61 -45.36
CA THR A 515 14.33 39.97 -45.39
C THR A 515 15.20 40.25 -46.62
N GLY A 516 15.38 39.23 -47.49
CA GLY A 516 16.23 39.28 -48.68
C GLY A 516 15.62 39.91 -49.94
N ASP A 517 14.43 40.50 -49.87
CA ASP A 517 13.68 40.97 -51.05
C ASP A 517 14.05 42.40 -51.54
N LEU A 518 15.27 42.85 -51.26
CA LEU A 518 15.75 44.21 -51.61
C LEU A 518 17.04 44.19 -52.44
N SER A 519 17.02 43.58 -53.64
CA SER A 519 17.96 44.01 -54.70
C SER A 519 17.47 43.77 -56.14
N ASN A 520 16.30 44.32 -56.47
CA ASN A 520 15.86 44.51 -57.87
C ASN A 520 16.74 45.49 -58.69
N SER A 521 17.90 45.92 -58.17
CA SER A 521 18.71 46.99 -58.76
C SER A 521 19.86 46.51 -59.65
N ARG A 522 20.37 45.27 -59.52
CA ARG A 522 21.47 44.77 -60.38
C ARG A 522 21.03 44.24 -61.74
N THR A 523 19.82 43.67 -61.83
CA THR A 523 19.29 43.06 -63.06
C THR A 523 18.70 44.10 -64.03
N ALA A 524 18.11 45.18 -63.53
CA ALA A 524 17.52 46.23 -64.37
C ALA A 524 18.55 47.10 -65.12
N ALA A 525 19.73 47.34 -64.53
CA ALA A 525 20.75 48.21 -65.11
C ALA A 525 21.50 47.56 -66.29
N ARG A 526 21.80 46.25 -66.21
CA ARG A 526 22.49 45.50 -67.28
C ARG A 526 21.59 45.20 -68.49
N GLN A 527 20.29 45.01 -68.27
CA GLN A 527 19.34 44.78 -69.37
C GLN A 527 19.11 46.02 -70.23
N LYS A 528 19.14 47.24 -69.65
CA LYS A 528 19.13 48.49 -70.45
C LYS A 528 20.30 48.55 -71.43
N GLN A 529 21.45 47.97 -71.08
CA GLN A 529 22.65 47.97 -71.91
C GLN A 529 22.56 46.97 -73.09
N ILE A 530 21.95 45.80 -72.86
CA ILE A 530 21.70 44.78 -73.91
C ILE A 530 20.61 45.23 -74.88
N ALA A 531 19.50 45.80 -74.36
CA ALA A 531 18.43 46.35 -75.19
C ALA A 531 18.90 47.57 -76.00
N ALA A 532 19.80 48.39 -75.45
CA ALA A 532 20.42 49.49 -76.19
C ALA A 532 21.28 49.00 -77.35
N TRP A 533 22.17 48.02 -77.11
CA TRP A 533 23.04 47.43 -78.14
C TRP A 533 22.28 46.79 -79.30
N LEU A 534 21.19 46.07 -79.00
CA LEU A 534 20.35 45.45 -80.02
C LEU A 534 19.65 46.49 -80.91
N ARG A 535 19.27 47.61 -80.32
CA ARG A 535 18.64 48.74 -81.01
C ARG A 535 19.63 49.46 -81.92
N THR A 536 20.88 49.65 -81.49
CA THR A 536 21.95 50.21 -82.34
C THR A 536 22.26 49.31 -83.54
N LEU A 537 22.33 47.99 -83.34
CA LEU A 537 22.56 47.04 -84.44
C LEU A 537 21.40 47.00 -85.43
N PHE A 538 20.16 47.08 -84.96
CA PHE A 538 18.97 47.10 -85.83
C PHE A 538 18.88 48.39 -86.66
N PHE A 539 19.06 49.55 -86.03
CA PHE A 539 19.10 50.82 -86.76
C PHE A 539 20.30 50.92 -87.71
N GLY A 540 21.44 50.33 -87.34
CA GLY A 540 22.60 50.20 -88.22
C GLY A 540 22.31 49.35 -89.47
N TRP A 541 21.61 48.23 -89.32
CA TRP A 541 21.17 47.40 -90.45
C TRP A 541 20.15 48.12 -91.35
N ILE A 542 19.18 48.84 -90.78
CA ILE A 542 18.23 49.67 -91.55
C ILE A 542 18.99 50.74 -92.35
N GLY A 543 19.95 51.42 -91.72
CA GLY A 543 20.78 52.43 -92.38
C GLY A 543 21.61 51.85 -93.53
N LEU A 544 22.23 50.68 -93.33
CA LEU A 544 22.98 49.98 -94.36
C LEU A 544 22.09 49.50 -95.52
N SER A 545 20.90 49.00 -95.21
CA SER A 545 19.92 48.56 -96.21
C SER A 545 19.40 49.74 -97.02
N LEU A 546 19.15 50.89 -96.39
CA LEU A 546 18.75 52.12 -97.06
C LEU A 546 19.85 52.62 -98.01
N LEU A 547 21.12 52.57 -97.59
CA LEU A 547 22.28 52.88 -98.44
C LEU A 547 22.37 51.97 -99.67
N LEU A 548 22.14 50.67 -99.49
CA LEU A 548 22.13 49.70 -100.61
C LEU A 548 20.97 49.94 -101.58
N VAL A 549 19.78 50.32 -101.07
CA VAL A 549 18.62 50.70 -101.91
C VAL A 549 18.91 51.96 -102.72
N VAL A 550 19.55 52.98 -102.13
CA VAL A 550 19.98 54.18 -102.84
C VAL A 550 21.04 53.85 -103.91
N GLY A 551 21.99 52.97 -103.59
CA GLY A 551 22.99 52.48 -104.55
C GLY A 551 22.38 51.71 -105.72
N GLY A 552 21.31 50.93 -105.47
CA GLY A 552 20.52 50.27 -106.51
C GLY A 552 19.72 51.25 -107.38
N PHE A 553 19.14 52.28 -106.77
CA PHE A 553 18.42 53.35 -107.49
C PHE A 553 19.35 54.18 -108.39
N LEU A 554 20.60 54.38 -107.98
CA LEU A 554 21.65 55.04 -108.74
C LEU A 554 22.37 54.11 -109.75
N ASN A 555 21.89 52.87 -109.93
CA ASN A 555 22.45 51.83 -110.83
C ASN A 555 23.91 51.40 -110.57
N PHE A 556 24.48 51.71 -109.41
CA PHE A 556 25.81 51.21 -109.02
C PHE A 556 25.80 49.71 -108.64
N VAL A 557 24.63 49.16 -108.30
CA VAL A 557 24.44 47.78 -107.85
C VAL A 557 23.15 47.22 -108.46
N THR A 558 23.14 45.97 -108.92
CA THR A 558 21.92 45.34 -109.46
C THR A 558 20.91 45.04 -108.35
N TRP A 559 19.62 45.19 -108.64
CA TRP A 559 18.54 44.95 -107.67
C TRP A 559 18.56 43.53 -107.07
N GLY A 560 19.04 42.53 -107.82
CA GLY A 560 19.26 41.18 -107.31
C GLY A 560 20.32 41.13 -106.19
N SER A 561 21.43 41.87 -106.35
CA SER A 561 22.47 41.99 -105.33
C SER A 561 22.02 42.79 -104.10
N VAL A 562 21.20 43.84 -104.29
CA VAL A 562 20.61 44.60 -103.17
C VAL A 562 19.69 43.71 -102.33
N ALA A 563 18.80 42.94 -102.97
CA ALA A 563 17.90 42.02 -102.28
C ALA A 563 18.67 40.92 -101.54
N LEU A 564 19.69 40.33 -102.16
CA LEU A 564 20.51 39.28 -101.56
C LEU A 564 21.34 39.82 -100.38
N ALA A 565 22.02 40.96 -100.53
CA ALA A 565 22.85 41.54 -99.47
C ALA A 565 22.01 42.01 -98.27
N SER A 566 20.83 42.60 -98.53
CA SER A 566 19.90 43.02 -97.46
C SER A 566 19.32 41.80 -96.74
N GLY A 567 18.98 40.74 -97.47
CA GLY A 567 18.54 39.45 -96.92
C GLY A 567 19.61 38.76 -96.07
N ILE A 568 20.86 38.70 -96.56
CA ILE A 568 22.00 38.16 -95.79
C ILE A 568 22.24 39.00 -94.54
N GLY A 569 22.21 40.33 -94.64
CA GLY A 569 22.36 41.22 -93.49
C GLY A 569 21.26 41.01 -92.43
N LEU A 570 20.02 40.78 -92.86
CA LEU A 570 18.91 40.46 -91.96
C LEU A 570 19.14 39.13 -91.25
N VAL A 571 19.58 38.11 -91.99
CA VAL A 571 19.89 36.79 -91.42
C VAL A 571 21.07 36.88 -90.44
N VAL A 572 22.14 37.59 -90.78
CA VAL A 572 23.30 37.80 -89.90
C VAL A 572 22.90 38.55 -88.63
N TRP A 573 22.05 39.58 -88.74
CA TRP A 573 21.51 40.28 -87.58
C TRP A 573 20.62 39.36 -86.72
N LEU A 574 19.78 38.54 -87.34
CA LEU A 574 18.89 37.60 -86.64
C LEU A 574 19.68 36.48 -85.96
N VAL A 575 20.72 35.96 -86.60
CA VAL A 575 21.63 34.97 -86.01
C VAL A 575 22.49 35.60 -84.91
N GLY A 576 23.04 36.80 -85.13
CA GLY A 576 23.84 37.51 -84.12
C GLY A 576 23.03 37.87 -82.87
N SER A 577 21.77 38.29 -83.05
CA SER A 577 20.84 38.53 -81.94
C SER A 577 20.43 37.25 -81.22
N LEU A 578 20.21 36.15 -81.95
CA LEU A 578 19.98 34.82 -81.36
C LEU A 578 21.17 34.36 -80.53
N VAL A 579 22.40 34.52 -81.01
CA VAL A 579 23.62 34.15 -80.27
C VAL A 579 23.80 35.00 -79.01
N LEU A 580 23.63 36.34 -79.10
CA LEU A 580 23.68 37.22 -77.93
C LEU A 580 22.60 36.88 -76.90
N PHE A 581 21.40 36.53 -77.36
CA PHE A 581 20.29 36.10 -76.51
C PHE A 581 20.57 34.77 -75.83
N LEU A 582 21.11 33.77 -76.55
CA LEU A 582 21.48 32.47 -75.98
C LEU A 582 22.60 32.57 -74.94
N ILE A 583 23.59 33.45 -75.16
CA ILE A 583 24.66 33.71 -74.17
C ILE A 583 24.09 34.41 -72.92
N GLY A 584 23.17 35.35 -73.08
CA GLY A 584 22.54 36.05 -71.96
C GLY A 584 21.49 35.24 -71.18
N GLN A 585 20.88 34.21 -71.78
CA GLN A 585 19.83 33.40 -71.14
C GLN A 585 20.36 32.36 -70.14
N ARG A 586 21.62 31.93 -70.25
CA ARG A 586 22.19 30.92 -69.34
C ARG A 586 22.19 31.39 -67.88
N ASP A 587 22.43 32.68 -67.65
CA ASP A 587 22.46 33.28 -66.33
C ASP A 587 21.04 33.54 -65.77
N LEU A 588 20.05 33.80 -66.64
CA LEU A 588 18.66 33.99 -66.24
C LEU A 588 18.03 32.68 -65.73
N PHE A 589 18.31 31.55 -66.39
CA PHE A 589 17.81 30.26 -65.94
C PHE A 589 18.57 29.73 -64.72
N ALA A 590 19.85 30.08 -64.56
CA ALA A 590 20.56 29.86 -63.31
C ALA A 590 19.89 30.62 -62.16
N ASP A 591 19.48 31.89 -62.37
CA ASP A 591 18.75 32.68 -61.37
C ASP A 591 17.34 32.13 -61.08
N LEU A 592 16.60 31.69 -62.12
CA LEU A 592 15.28 31.07 -61.95
C LEU A 592 15.35 29.72 -61.21
N ASN A 593 16.36 28.88 -61.51
CA ASN A 593 16.55 27.62 -60.80
C ASN A 593 17.03 27.84 -59.37
N ALA A 594 17.89 28.85 -59.14
CA ALA A 594 18.27 29.27 -57.79
C ALA A 594 17.05 29.73 -56.99
N ARG A 595 16.16 30.55 -57.58
CA ARG A 595 14.89 30.96 -56.97
C ARG A 595 13.95 29.79 -56.69
N ARG A 596 13.78 28.85 -57.62
CA ARG A 596 12.94 27.65 -57.40
C ARG A 596 13.50 26.77 -56.29
N ALA A 597 14.83 26.63 -56.21
CA ALA A 597 15.50 25.90 -55.15
C ALA A 597 15.35 26.61 -53.79
N GLU A 598 15.43 27.95 -53.76
CA GLU A 598 15.19 28.77 -52.57
C GLU A 598 13.74 28.67 -52.09
N VAL A 599 12.75 28.70 -52.99
CA VAL A 599 11.33 28.52 -52.65
C VAL A 599 11.07 27.10 -52.12
N SER A 600 11.58 26.06 -52.79
CA SER A 600 11.42 24.67 -52.32
C SER A 600 12.09 24.45 -50.96
N LYS A 601 13.23 25.09 -50.72
CA LYS A 601 13.90 25.06 -49.41
C LYS A 601 13.08 25.80 -48.35
N ALA A 602 12.55 26.98 -48.65
CA ALA A 602 11.70 27.73 -47.72
C ALA A 602 10.40 26.96 -47.37
N GLU A 603 9.78 26.29 -48.34
CA GLU A 603 8.62 25.43 -48.09
C GLU A 603 8.97 24.20 -47.24
N ALA A 604 10.12 23.56 -47.48
CA ALA A 604 10.61 22.46 -46.66
C ALA A 604 10.91 22.91 -45.23
N ASP A 605 11.57 24.06 -45.05
CA ASP A 605 11.89 24.63 -43.75
C ASP A 605 10.61 24.99 -42.96
N GLN A 606 9.56 25.50 -43.62
CA GLN A 606 8.25 25.75 -42.99
C GLN A 606 7.55 24.46 -42.53
N ARG A 607 7.52 23.42 -43.37
CA ARG A 607 6.94 22.12 -43.00
C ARG A 607 7.73 21.46 -41.87
N ASN A 608 9.06 21.55 -41.92
CA ASN A 608 9.94 21.04 -40.86
C ASN A 608 9.73 21.79 -39.55
N LEU A 609 9.52 23.11 -39.58
CA LEU A 609 9.18 23.90 -38.38
C LEU A 609 7.86 23.44 -37.75
N ALA A 610 6.80 23.27 -38.55
CA ALA A 610 5.51 22.77 -38.06
C ALA A 610 5.62 21.36 -37.47
N THR A 611 6.35 20.45 -38.12
CA THR A 611 6.59 19.10 -37.59
C THR A 611 7.45 19.12 -36.33
N ALA A 612 8.46 19.99 -36.25
CA ALA A 612 9.30 20.14 -35.07
C ALA A 612 8.53 20.74 -33.88
N LEU A 613 7.60 21.67 -34.11
CA LEU A 613 6.71 22.20 -33.06
C LEU A 613 5.75 21.12 -32.53
N ARG A 614 5.14 20.30 -33.41
CA ARG A 614 4.32 19.15 -33.00
C ARG A 614 5.14 18.12 -32.22
N ASP A 615 6.35 17.80 -32.66
CA ASP A 615 7.28 16.94 -31.92
C ASP A 615 7.60 17.51 -30.55
N LEU A 616 7.88 18.81 -30.45
CA LEU A 616 8.18 19.48 -29.19
C LEU A 616 6.99 19.44 -28.23
N HIS A 617 5.77 19.72 -28.70
CA HIS A 617 4.55 19.62 -27.89
C HIS A 617 4.38 18.19 -27.33
N ARG A 618 4.48 17.20 -28.21
CA ARG A 618 4.37 15.77 -27.89
C ARG A 618 5.45 15.31 -26.89
N GLN A 619 6.71 15.72 -27.08
CA GLN A 619 7.80 15.41 -26.16
C GLN A 619 7.62 16.06 -24.80
N THR A 620 7.06 17.28 -24.76
CA THR A 620 6.80 18.00 -23.51
C THR A 620 5.66 17.36 -22.72
N GLU A 621 4.62 16.85 -23.41
CA GLU A 621 3.58 16.02 -22.79
C GLU A 621 4.14 14.70 -22.25
N ALA A 622 4.99 14.02 -23.04
CA ALA A 622 5.67 12.80 -22.61
C ALA A 622 6.52 13.04 -21.36
N TYR A 623 7.27 14.14 -21.31
CA TYR A 623 8.08 14.52 -20.15
C TYR A 623 7.21 14.71 -18.90
N GLY A 624 6.06 15.38 -19.02
CA GLY A 624 5.10 15.52 -17.93
C GLY A 624 4.59 14.15 -17.42
N GLN A 625 4.20 13.26 -18.33
CA GLN A 625 3.72 11.91 -17.98
C GLN A 625 4.82 11.08 -17.32
N PHE A 626 6.04 11.14 -17.83
CA PHE A 626 7.23 10.51 -17.27
C PHE A 626 7.48 10.92 -15.81
N LEU A 627 7.37 12.21 -15.49
CA LEU A 627 7.55 12.71 -14.13
C LEU A 627 6.52 12.10 -13.17
N GLU A 628 5.24 12.00 -13.58
CA GLU A 628 4.20 11.40 -12.75
C GLU A 628 4.40 9.89 -12.57
N TRP A 629 4.73 9.15 -13.63
CA TRP A 629 5.02 7.71 -13.53
C TRP A 629 6.24 7.41 -12.67
N THR A 630 7.24 8.29 -12.66
CA THR A 630 8.39 8.15 -11.78
C THR A 630 8.02 8.36 -10.31
N ARG A 631 7.08 9.27 -10.00
CA ARG A 631 6.56 9.44 -8.63
C ARG A 631 5.87 8.17 -8.16
N VAL A 632 4.98 7.63 -8.99
CA VAL A 632 4.27 6.36 -8.72
C VAL A 632 5.26 5.22 -8.49
N LEU A 633 6.24 5.06 -9.39
CA LEU A 633 7.28 4.03 -9.28
C LEU A 633 8.12 4.20 -8.00
N GLY A 634 8.53 5.42 -7.66
CA GLY A 634 9.30 5.72 -6.46
C GLY A 634 8.55 5.36 -5.17
N VAL A 635 7.26 5.67 -5.07
CA VAL A 635 6.44 5.28 -3.91
C VAL A 635 6.34 3.75 -3.81
N LEU A 636 6.02 3.08 -4.92
CA LEU A 636 5.86 1.63 -4.96
C LEU A 636 7.14 0.88 -4.58
N LEU A 637 8.30 1.27 -5.09
CA LEU A 637 9.55 0.54 -4.84
C LEU A 637 9.99 0.60 -3.38
N HIS A 638 9.72 1.71 -2.68
CA HIS A 638 10.13 1.90 -1.30
C HIS A 638 9.12 1.34 -0.28
N ALA A 639 7.84 1.20 -0.66
CA ALA A 639 6.80 0.61 0.18
C ALA A 639 5.86 -0.31 -0.62
N PRO A 640 6.35 -1.40 -1.26
CA PRO A 640 5.56 -2.21 -2.18
C PRO A 640 4.41 -2.95 -1.50
N PHE A 641 4.53 -3.21 -0.20
CA PHE A 641 3.52 -3.92 0.60
C PHE A 641 2.65 -2.99 1.45
N GLY A 642 2.82 -1.66 1.29
CA GLY A 642 2.23 -0.65 2.15
C GLY A 642 2.89 -0.57 3.53
N ASP A 643 2.46 0.39 4.33
CA ASP A 643 2.91 0.49 5.73
C ASP A 643 2.23 -0.63 6.53
N ALA A 644 3.05 -1.53 7.08
CA ALA A 644 2.55 -2.53 8.02
C ALA A 644 2.04 -1.80 9.26
N ALA A 645 0.73 -1.60 9.36
CA ALA A 645 0.11 -1.09 10.56
C ALA A 645 0.52 -2.02 11.71
N VAL A 646 1.34 -1.51 12.63
CA VAL A 646 1.66 -2.21 13.87
C VAL A 646 0.36 -2.25 14.66
N GLN A 647 -0.38 -3.35 14.50
CA GLN A 647 -1.51 -3.66 15.35
C GLN A 647 -0.94 -3.88 16.73
N ARG A 648 -1.17 -2.92 17.64
CA ARG A 648 -0.92 -3.14 19.05
C ARG A 648 -1.91 -4.18 19.54
N SER A 649 -1.56 -5.46 19.45
CA SER A 649 -2.06 -6.48 20.39
C SER A 649 -1.42 -6.18 21.74
N GLY A 650 -2.06 -6.18 22.90
CA GLY A 650 -3.38 -6.54 23.42
C GLY A 650 -3.38 -6.04 24.89
N ALA A 651 -4.45 -6.28 25.67
CA ALA A 651 -4.53 -5.84 27.06
C ALA A 651 -3.32 -6.31 27.91
N ASP A 652 -2.93 -5.53 28.92
CA ASP A 652 -1.84 -5.91 29.83
C ASP A 652 -2.11 -7.33 30.38
N PRO A 653 -1.12 -8.25 30.27
CA PRO A 653 -1.33 -9.63 30.68
C PRO A 653 -1.60 -9.68 32.18
N ILE A 654 -2.52 -10.56 32.60
CA ILE A 654 -2.68 -10.89 34.02
C ILE A 654 -1.32 -11.34 34.55
N THR A 655 -0.80 -10.66 35.57
CA THR A 655 0.55 -10.93 36.09
C THR A 655 0.54 -11.89 37.27
N GLU A 656 -0.54 -11.96 38.06
CA GLU A 656 -0.66 -12.78 39.28
C GLU A 656 -2.11 -13.23 39.51
N GLY A 657 -2.33 -14.17 40.44
CA GLY A 657 -3.69 -14.58 40.87
C GLY A 657 -4.33 -15.73 40.10
N LEU A 658 -3.59 -16.38 39.18
CA LEU A 658 -4.08 -17.55 38.44
C LEU A 658 -3.78 -18.87 39.20
N PRO A 659 -4.71 -19.84 39.21
CA PRO A 659 -4.44 -21.19 39.68
C PRO A 659 -3.30 -21.87 38.93
N VAL A 660 -2.58 -22.79 39.57
CA VAL A 660 -1.41 -23.48 38.98
C VAL A 660 -1.75 -24.23 37.68
N GLY A 661 -2.99 -24.72 37.54
CA GLY A 661 -3.51 -25.40 36.36
C GLY A 661 -3.80 -24.47 35.18
N VAL A 662 -3.86 -23.15 35.40
CA VAL A 662 -4.14 -22.10 34.41
C VAL A 662 -2.86 -21.33 34.13
N ARG A 663 -2.43 -21.26 32.87
CA ARG A 663 -1.26 -20.45 32.48
C ARG A 663 -1.55 -19.59 31.28
N ILE A 664 -1.13 -18.34 31.40
CA ILE A 664 -1.12 -17.36 30.32
C ILE A 664 0.35 -17.03 30.07
N GLY A 665 0.76 -17.19 28.82
CA GLY A 665 2.11 -16.95 28.36
C GLY A 665 2.11 -15.88 27.28
N VAL A 666 3.12 -15.02 27.31
CA VAL A 666 3.44 -14.12 26.21
C VAL A 666 4.81 -14.49 25.69
N THR A 667 4.92 -14.63 24.38
CA THR A 667 6.18 -14.94 23.70
C THR A 667 7.02 -13.67 23.64
N GLU A 668 8.26 -13.75 24.11
CA GLU A 668 9.22 -12.67 23.98
C GLU A 668 9.87 -12.70 22.60
N VAL A 669 10.03 -11.53 21.99
CA VAL A 669 10.71 -11.38 20.71
C VAL A 669 12.21 -11.63 20.91
N ASP A 670 12.73 -12.66 20.25
CA ASP A 670 14.17 -12.89 20.12
C ASP A 670 14.65 -12.30 18.77
N PRO A 671 15.43 -11.20 18.78
CA PRO A 671 15.84 -10.54 17.54
C PRO A 671 16.70 -11.42 16.62
N GLU A 672 17.54 -12.28 17.18
CA GLU A 672 18.44 -13.15 16.39
C GLU A 672 17.64 -14.26 15.71
N ALA A 673 16.77 -14.94 16.46
CA ALA A 673 15.90 -15.97 15.90
C ALA A 673 14.90 -15.38 14.87
N THR A 674 14.42 -14.16 15.12
CA THR A 674 13.53 -13.44 14.19
C THR A 674 14.24 -13.13 12.88
N ALA A 675 15.44 -12.55 12.94
CA ALA A 675 16.24 -12.22 11.75
C ALA A 675 16.57 -13.47 10.91
N ASP A 676 16.94 -14.58 11.56
CA ASP A 676 17.22 -15.85 10.88
C ASP A 676 15.99 -16.40 10.15
N VAL A 677 14.83 -16.40 10.81
CA VAL A 677 13.58 -16.87 10.20
C VAL A 677 13.15 -15.94 9.07
N VAL A 678 13.27 -14.62 9.23
CA VAL A 678 12.99 -13.64 8.17
C VAL A 678 13.91 -13.87 6.97
N ALA A 679 15.21 -14.11 7.17
CA ALA A 679 16.16 -14.39 6.09
C ALA A 679 15.78 -15.66 5.31
N LEU A 680 15.38 -16.74 6.01
CA LEU A 680 14.90 -17.97 5.40
C LEU A 680 13.58 -17.75 4.64
N MET A 681 12.63 -17.05 5.24
CA MET A 681 11.35 -16.74 4.63
C MET A 681 11.51 -15.86 3.38
N ARG A 682 12.39 -14.85 3.44
CA ARG A 682 12.69 -13.99 2.28
C ARG A 682 13.25 -14.80 1.12
N ARG A 683 14.15 -15.74 1.39
CA ARG A 683 14.74 -16.63 0.38
C ARG A 683 13.69 -17.49 -0.35
N ASP A 684 12.61 -17.87 0.34
CA ASP A 684 11.56 -18.73 -0.20
C ASP A 684 10.42 -17.94 -0.86
N LEU A 685 10.05 -16.79 -0.30
CA LEU A 685 8.91 -16.00 -0.76
C LEU A 685 9.25 -15.03 -1.89
N PHE A 686 10.46 -14.47 -1.93
CA PHE A 686 10.86 -13.54 -2.98
C PHE A 686 11.34 -14.34 -4.19
N GLN A 687 10.42 -14.59 -5.12
CA GLN A 687 10.72 -15.17 -6.43
C GLN A 687 10.97 -14.07 -7.45
N SER A 688 11.58 -14.42 -8.57
CA SER A 688 11.72 -13.52 -9.72
C SER A 688 10.34 -12.96 -10.11
N GLY A 689 10.22 -11.64 -10.23
CA GLY A 689 8.95 -10.98 -10.51
C GLY A 689 8.06 -10.69 -9.29
N TRP A 690 8.57 -10.76 -8.05
CA TRP A 690 7.78 -10.55 -6.83
C TRP A 690 7.08 -9.19 -6.73
N LEU A 691 7.54 -8.14 -7.42
CA LEU A 691 6.88 -6.83 -7.46
C LEU A 691 5.62 -6.80 -8.35
N SER A 692 5.34 -7.86 -9.12
CA SER A 692 4.19 -7.90 -10.03
C SER A 692 2.86 -7.82 -9.29
N ALA A 693 2.73 -8.55 -8.17
CA ALA A 693 1.51 -8.55 -7.37
C ALA A 693 1.29 -7.20 -6.65
N PRO A 694 2.29 -6.63 -5.94
CA PRO A 694 2.27 -5.25 -5.46
C PRO A 694 1.84 -4.22 -6.50
N TRP A 695 2.45 -4.26 -7.68
CA TRP A 695 2.14 -3.33 -8.76
C TRP A 695 0.69 -3.45 -9.21
N GLN A 696 0.24 -4.68 -9.49
CA GLN A 696 -1.11 -4.94 -9.96
C GLN A 696 -2.15 -4.55 -8.92
N ALA A 697 -1.92 -4.83 -7.64
CA ALA A 697 -2.81 -4.42 -6.55
C ALA A 697 -2.91 -2.89 -6.46
N THR A 698 -1.78 -2.18 -6.56
CA THR A 698 -1.72 -0.71 -6.53
C THR A 698 -2.47 -0.10 -7.71
N LEU A 699 -2.29 -0.66 -8.90
CA LEU A 699 -2.97 -0.19 -10.10
C LEU A 699 -4.48 -0.45 -10.04
N THR A 700 -4.91 -1.64 -9.59
CA THR A 700 -6.33 -1.99 -9.46
C THR A 700 -7.06 -1.16 -8.39
N ASP A 701 -6.38 -0.76 -7.31
CA ASP A 701 -6.93 0.09 -6.25
C ASP A 701 -7.10 1.58 -6.67
N ALA A 702 -6.49 2.00 -7.78
CA ALA A 702 -6.47 3.40 -8.20
C ALA A 702 -7.87 4.01 -8.37
N GLY A 703 -8.81 3.28 -8.99
CA GLY A 703 -10.17 3.76 -9.21
C GLY A 703 -10.95 4.01 -7.92
N GLN A 704 -10.78 3.14 -6.92
CA GLN A 704 -11.41 3.31 -5.61
C GLN A 704 -10.87 4.53 -4.87
N ARG A 705 -9.55 4.75 -4.93
CA ARG A 705 -8.88 5.91 -4.28
C ARG A 705 -9.23 7.25 -4.91
N LEU A 706 -9.37 7.29 -6.23
CA LEU A 706 -9.74 8.51 -6.97
C LEU A 706 -11.22 8.90 -6.79
N GLY A 707 -12.02 8.01 -6.19
CA GLY A 707 -13.42 8.26 -5.85
C GLY A 707 -14.38 8.07 -7.02
N THR A 708 -15.63 8.47 -6.79
CA THR A 708 -16.77 8.16 -7.69
C THR A 708 -16.70 8.84 -9.06
N SER A 709 -15.86 9.86 -9.23
CA SER A 709 -15.68 10.55 -10.50
C SER A 709 -14.77 9.82 -11.50
N ALA A 710 -14.01 8.82 -11.04
CA ALA A 710 -13.05 8.06 -11.86
C ALA A 710 -13.59 6.69 -12.32
N VAL A 711 -14.89 6.61 -12.69
CA VAL A 711 -15.56 5.35 -13.05
C VAL A 711 -14.84 4.58 -14.16
N ASP A 712 -14.34 5.29 -15.18
CA ASP A 712 -13.59 4.70 -16.29
C ASP A 712 -12.28 4.03 -15.83
N ILE A 713 -11.62 4.60 -14.82
CA ILE A 713 -10.39 4.04 -14.24
C ILE A 713 -10.72 2.83 -13.36
N SER A 714 -11.84 2.86 -12.64
CA SER A 714 -12.31 1.71 -11.85
C SER A 714 -12.65 0.50 -12.71
N GLN A 715 -13.13 0.71 -13.94
CA GLN A 715 -13.42 -0.38 -14.89
C GLN A 715 -12.16 -0.90 -15.60
N ASP A 716 -11.28 0.01 -16.03
CA ASP A 716 -10.03 -0.34 -16.69
C ASP A 716 -8.88 0.56 -16.19
N PRO A 717 -8.16 0.11 -15.15
CA PRO A 717 -7.05 0.87 -14.58
C PRO A 717 -5.91 1.18 -15.56
N ARG A 718 -5.76 0.38 -16.63
CA ARG A 718 -4.70 0.59 -17.63
C ARG A 718 -4.88 1.89 -18.41
N ARG A 719 -6.09 2.47 -18.40
CA ARG A 719 -6.35 3.80 -18.98
C ARG A 719 -5.53 4.91 -18.33
N LEU A 720 -4.99 4.70 -17.12
CA LEU A 720 -4.05 5.65 -16.50
C LEU A 720 -2.81 5.90 -17.37
N PHE A 721 -2.33 4.89 -18.10
CA PHE A 721 -1.15 5.02 -18.99
C PHE A 721 -1.37 5.99 -20.15
N ALA A 722 -2.62 6.21 -20.55
CA ALA A 722 -3.00 7.15 -21.60
C ALA A 722 -3.35 8.56 -21.08
N GLN A 723 -3.38 8.77 -19.75
CA GLN A 723 -3.77 10.06 -19.19
C GLN A 723 -2.68 11.11 -19.37
N ARG A 724 -3.09 12.33 -19.76
CA ARG A 724 -2.18 13.50 -19.78
C ARG A 724 -1.73 13.81 -18.36
N ALA A 725 -0.57 14.42 -18.18
CA ALA A 725 -0.07 14.83 -16.87
C ALA A 725 -0.25 16.33 -16.60
N ARG A 726 -0.40 16.70 -15.32
CA ARG A 726 -0.37 18.08 -14.81
C ARG A 726 -1.40 19.04 -15.41
N VAL A 727 -2.53 18.48 -15.86
CA VAL A 727 -3.77 19.21 -16.17
C VAL A 727 -4.73 18.98 -15.00
N SER A 728 -5.56 19.97 -14.64
CA SER A 728 -6.51 19.88 -13.52
C SER A 728 -7.46 18.66 -13.58
N GLU A 729 -7.72 18.17 -14.78
CA GLU A 729 -8.56 17.01 -15.07
C GLU A 729 -7.81 15.67 -15.07
N SER A 730 -6.47 15.68 -14.98
CA SER A 730 -5.64 14.47 -15.03
C SER A 730 -5.87 13.57 -13.81
N TRP A 731 -6.29 12.33 -14.08
CA TRP A 731 -6.36 11.28 -13.06
C TRP A 731 -4.99 10.77 -12.62
N LEU A 732 -4.00 10.77 -13.53
CA LEU A 732 -2.63 10.32 -13.24
C LEU A 732 -1.96 11.21 -12.18
N THR A 733 -2.05 12.53 -12.33
CA THR A 733 -1.47 13.47 -11.33
C THR A 733 -2.15 13.34 -9.97
N LYS A 734 -3.49 13.28 -9.95
CA LYS A 734 -4.26 13.08 -8.71
C LYS A 734 -3.89 11.77 -8.01
N TRP A 735 -3.70 10.70 -8.77
CA TRP A 735 -3.32 9.41 -8.22
C TRP A 735 -1.88 9.39 -7.70
N ALA A 736 -0.94 10.02 -8.41
CA ALA A 736 0.43 10.18 -7.91
C ALA A 736 0.47 11.00 -6.60
N ASP A 737 -0.33 12.07 -6.50
CA ASP A 737 -0.47 12.87 -5.27
C ASP A 737 -1.09 12.05 -4.12
N GLU A 738 -2.05 11.18 -4.42
CA GLU A 738 -2.65 10.26 -3.45
C GLU A 738 -1.64 9.25 -2.92
N LEU A 739 -0.86 8.64 -3.81
CA LEU A 739 0.15 7.65 -3.44
C LEU A 739 1.28 8.25 -2.60
N GLU A 740 1.78 9.44 -2.93
CA GLU A 740 2.82 10.09 -2.13
C GLU A 740 2.34 10.49 -0.72
N ARG A 741 1.04 10.75 -0.55
CA ARG A 741 0.45 11.17 0.72
C ARG A 741 -0.03 10.01 1.59
N ALA A 742 -0.66 9.01 0.99
CA ALA A 742 -1.30 7.90 1.70
C ALA A 742 -0.54 6.56 1.57
N GLY A 743 0.50 6.51 0.74
CA GLY A 743 1.24 5.29 0.45
C GLY A 743 0.47 4.28 -0.40
N VAL A 744 1.11 3.15 -0.64
CA VAL A 744 0.50 1.99 -1.31
C VAL A 744 -0.46 1.27 -0.36
N GLY A 745 -1.50 0.62 -0.91
CA GLY A 745 -2.44 -0.19 -0.11
C GLY A 745 -1.79 -1.44 0.49
N THR A 746 -2.37 -1.96 1.57
CA THR A 746 -1.84 -3.13 2.29
C THR A 746 -2.20 -4.47 1.65
N VAL A 747 -3.07 -4.49 0.63
CA VAL A 747 -3.63 -5.73 0.06
C VAL A 747 -2.55 -6.74 -0.35
N ALA A 748 -1.49 -6.29 -1.04
CA ALA A 748 -0.40 -7.16 -1.45
C ALA A 748 0.42 -7.66 -0.24
N GLY A 749 0.63 -6.80 0.75
CA GLY A 749 1.29 -7.14 2.02
C GLY A 749 0.49 -8.15 2.85
N ASP A 750 -0.83 -7.97 2.94
CA ASP A 750 -1.76 -8.86 3.63
C ASP A 750 -1.79 -10.24 2.97
N GLN A 751 -1.80 -10.30 1.64
CA GLN A 751 -1.71 -11.56 0.89
C GLN A 751 -0.38 -12.27 1.14
N LEU A 752 0.76 -11.57 1.00
CA LEU A 752 2.07 -12.14 1.28
C LEU A 752 2.18 -12.62 2.73
N TRP A 753 1.63 -11.86 3.68
CA TRP A 753 1.60 -12.21 5.09
C TRP A 753 0.76 -13.46 5.37
N GLN A 754 -0.40 -13.61 4.73
CA GLN A 754 -1.21 -14.83 4.85
C GLN A 754 -0.44 -16.07 4.40
N PHE A 755 0.27 -16.00 3.26
CA PHE A 755 1.13 -17.08 2.80
C PHE A 755 2.32 -17.33 3.75
N ALA A 756 2.93 -16.27 4.26
CA ALA A 756 4.02 -16.36 5.22
C ALA A 756 3.56 -17.03 6.52
N MET A 757 2.42 -16.61 7.07
CA MET A 757 1.88 -17.13 8.33
C MET A 757 1.57 -18.63 8.24
N GLN A 758 1.06 -19.12 7.11
CA GLN A 758 0.84 -20.56 6.88
C GLN A 758 2.14 -21.36 6.99
N ARG A 759 3.26 -20.81 6.52
CA ARG A 759 4.58 -21.44 6.67
C ARG A 759 5.17 -21.26 8.05
N LEU A 760 5.08 -20.08 8.66
CA LEU A 760 5.55 -19.81 10.01
C LEU A 760 4.87 -20.71 11.05
N SER A 761 3.63 -21.12 10.78
CA SER A 761 2.89 -22.06 11.62
C SER A 761 3.44 -23.50 11.58
N GLN A 762 4.35 -23.83 10.66
CA GLN A 762 4.99 -25.15 10.60
C GLN A 762 5.95 -25.34 11.79
N PRO A 763 6.12 -26.58 12.29
CA PRO A 763 6.91 -26.84 13.50
C PRO A 763 8.33 -26.27 13.47
N ASP A 764 9.02 -26.36 12.32
CA ASP A 764 10.42 -25.95 12.16
C ASP A 764 10.65 -24.45 12.37
N TYR A 765 9.72 -23.61 11.91
CA TYR A 765 9.78 -22.15 12.07
C TYR A 765 9.21 -21.73 13.43
N ARG A 766 8.08 -22.33 13.81
CA ARG A 766 7.40 -22.05 15.07
C ARG A 766 8.30 -22.27 16.27
N SER A 767 9.00 -23.41 16.35
CA SER A 767 9.84 -23.72 17.51
C SER A 767 11.00 -22.73 17.70
N ARG A 768 11.45 -22.09 16.61
CA ARG A 768 12.50 -21.04 16.66
C ARG A 768 11.93 -19.71 17.16
N LEU A 769 10.75 -19.33 16.67
CA LEU A 769 10.10 -18.07 17.03
C LEU A 769 9.46 -18.09 18.43
N VAL A 770 8.94 -19.22 18.87
CA VAL A 770 8.18 -19.39 20.12
C VAL A 770 9.02 -20.08 21.21
N GLY A 771 10.35 -19.90 21.14
CA GLY A 771 11.29 -20.55 22.06
C GLY A 771 11.33 -19.94 23.47
N ARG A 772 10.87 -18.69 23.63
CA ARG A 772 10.98 -17.92 24.89
C ARG A 772 9.62 -17.43 25.36
N VAL A 773 8.96 -18.23 26.19
CA VAL A 773 7.65 -17.89 26.76
C VAL A 773 7.83 -17.33 28.16
N LYS A 774 7.33 -16.10 28.37
CA LYS A 774 7.19 -15.49 29.70
C LYS A 774 5.81 -15.84 30.27
N VAL A 775 5.78 -16.40 31.48
CA VAL A 775 4.53 -16.84 32.13
C VAL A 775 4.16 -15.87 33.26
N ALA A 776 2.86 -15.63 33.43
CA ALA A 776 2.32 -14.92 34.58
C ALA A 776 2.71 -15.62 35.91
N GLY A 777 3.06 -14.85 36.94
CA GLY A 777 3.34 -15.34 38.29
C GLY A 777 4.66 -16.08 38.49
N THR A 778 5.44 -16.32 37.42
CA THR A 778 6.83 -16.80 37.56
C THR A 778 7.77 -15.62 37.77
N GLY A 779 8.70 -15.73 38.73
CA GLY A 779 9.64 -14.66 39.09
C GLY A 779 10.37 -14.06 37.88
N ALA A 780 10.71 -12.78 37.97
CA ALA A 780 11.33 -12.03 36.88
C ALA A 780 12.58 -12.74 36.33
N GLY A 781 12.54 -13.16 35.06
CA GLY A 781 13.68 -13.73 34.32
C GLY A 781 13.60 -15.23 33.99
N ALA A 782 12.59 -15.96 34.45
CA ALA A 782 12.40 -17.36 34.03
C ALA A 782 11.64 -17.43 32.69
N HIS A 783 12.27 -18.00 31.67
CA HIS A 783 11.63 -18.32 30.38
C HIS A 783 11.37 -19.82 30.30
N LEU A 784 10.23 -20.20 29.72
CA LEU A 784 9.92 -21.59 29.38
C LEU A 784 9.95 -21.78 27.87
N THR A 785 10.30 -22.98 27.42
CA THR A 785 10.04 -23.39 26.04
C THR A 785 8.54 -23.56 25.81
N GLU A 786 8.07 -23.48 24.56
CA GLU A 786 6.66 -23.75 24.24
C GLU A 786 6.20 -25.12 24.79
N SER A 787 7.04 -26.15 24.65
CA SER A 787 6.69 -27.51 25.10
C SER A 787 6.52 -27.61 26.62
N GLU A 788 7.37 -26.91 27.39
CA GLU A 788 7.27 -26.84 28.85
C GLU A 788 6.08 -26.00 29.28
N PHE A 789 5.79 -24.91 28.57
CA PHE A 789 4.61 -24.08 28.82
C PHE A 789 3.33 -24.91 28.63
N MET A 790 3.19 -25.61 27.50
CA MET A 790 2.01 -26.43 27.20
C MET A 790 1.88 -27.64 28.12
N SER A 791 3.00 -28.24 28.57
CA SER A 791 3.00 -29.35 29.55
C SER A 791 2.07 -30.53 29.17
N GLY A 792 1.87 -30.81 27.87
CA GLY A 792 1.00 -31.90 27.39
C GLY A 792 -0.52 -31.60 27.38
N VAL A 793 -0.95 -30.38 27.74
CA VAL A 793 -2.36 -29.95 27.69
C VAL A 793 -2.90 -29.89 26.26
N ASP A 794 -2.02 -29.72 25.28
CA ASP A 794 -2.34 -29.63 23.85
C ASP A 794 -2.62 -30.97 23.16
N GLY A 795 -2.58 -32.09 23.90
CA GLY A 795 -2.85 -33.42 23.37
C GLY A 795 -1.76 -33.99 22.45
N THR A 796 -0.60 -33.32 22.35
CA THR A 796 0.53 -33.78 21.52
C THR A 796 1.26 -34.99 22.09
N ARG A 797 1.07 -35.27 23.39
CA ARG A 797 1.60 -36.44 24.07
C ARG A 797 0.44 -37.34 24.49
N PRO A 798 0.59 -38.67 24.41
CA PRO A 798 -0.33 -39.59 25.07
C PRO A 798 -0.39 -39.19 26.54
N VAL A 799 -1.59 -38.88 27.02
CA VAL A 799 -1.79 -38.55 28.42
C VAL A 799 -1.59 -39.83 29.20
N ASP A 800 -0.52 -39.90 30.00
CA ASP A 800 -0.31 -41.01 30.94
C ASP A 800 -1.57 -41.16 31.81
N PRO A 801 -1.96 -42.39 32.22
CA PRO A 801 -3.10 -42.61 33.10
C PRO A 801 -2.83 -41.93 34.44
N GLY A 802 -3.26 -40.67 34.52
CA GLY A 802 -3.14 -39.85 35.72
C GLY A 802 -4.04 -40.39 36.82
N ARG A 803 -3.74 -39.98 38.05
CA ARG A 803 -4.59 -40.24 39.19
C ARG A 803 -5.06 -38.93 39.79
N PHE A 804 -6.26 -38.95 40.36
CA PHE A 804 -6.79 -37.89 41.21
C PHE A 804 -6.31 -38.08 42.65
N ASP A 805 -6.31 -36.99 43.42
CA ASP A 805 -6.05 -37.05 44.85
C ASP A 805 -7.10 -37.90 45.60
N LEU A 806 -6.63 -38.61 46.61
CA LEU A 806 -7.42 -39.56 47.40
C LEU A 806 -8.23 -38.89 48.52
N GLY A 807 -7.97 -37.63 48.84
CA GLY A 807 -8.48 -36.94 50.04
C GLY A 807 -10.01 -36.86 50.12
N VAL A 808 -10.70 -36.88 48.97
CA VAL A 808 -12.17 -36.82 48.87
C VAL A 808 -12.83 -38.20 48.71
N LEU A 809 -12.04 -39.26 48.60
CA LEU A 809 -12.54 -40.63 48.49
C LEU A 809 -12.70 -41.25 49.87
N ALA A 810 -13.71 -42.10 50.05
CA ALA A 810 -13.89 -42.91 51.25
C ALA A 810 -12.74 -43.90 51.43
N ARG A 811 -12.49 -44.31 52.68
CA ARG A 811 -11.36 -45.19 53.03
C ARG A 811 -11.36 -46.49 52.22
N GLU A 812 -12.54 -47.07 52.02
CA GLU A 812 -12.75 -48.29 51.24
C GLU A 812 -12.36 -48.08 49.77
N ALA A 813 -12.81 -46.98 49.18
CA ALA A 813 -12.50 -46.61 47.80
C ALA A 813 -11.00 -46.35 47.56
N ARG A 814 -10.31 -45.77 48.55
CA ARG A 814 -8.85 -45.58 48.52
C ARG A 814 -8.09 -46.90 48.46
N LEU A 815 -8.62 -47.95 49.11
CA LEU A 815 -7.99 -49.28 49.13
C LEU A 815 -8.21 -50.05 47.82
N GLU A 816 -9.33 -49.80 47.13
CA GLU A 816 -9.64 -50.45 45.84
C GLU A 816 -8.79 -49.93 44.66
N GLY A 817 -8.29 -48.69 44.74
CA GLY A 817 -7.29 -48.13 43.82
C GLY A 817 -7.72 -47.99 42.35
N ARG A 818 -9.03 -48.13 42.06
CA ARG A 818 -9.64 -47.81 40.75
C ARG A 818 -10.34 -46.45 40.75
N ALA A 819 -10.88 -46.04 41.89
CA ALA A 819 -11.67 -44.83 42.06
C ALA A 819 -10.89 -43.51 41.83
N ASP A 820 -9.56 -43.57 41.86
CA ASP A 820 -8.65 -42.44 41.63
C ASP A 820 -8.16 -42.34 40.18
N SER A 821 -8.50 -43.29 39.30
CA SER A 821 -7.97 -43.31 37.93
C SER A 821 -8.65 -42.28 37.01
N VAL A 822 -7.85 -41.61 36.18
CA VAL A 822 -8.36 -40.86 35.02
C VAL A 822 -8.78 -41.86 33.95
N VAL A 823 -10.08 -41.87 33.62
CA VAL A 823 -10.66 -42.77 32.62
C VAL A 823 -10.95 -42.05 31.31
N GLU A 824 -11.28 -40.76 31.38
CA GLU A 824 -11.57 -39.94 30.21
C GLU A 824 -10.71 -38.67 30.23
N SER A 825 -10.12 -38.36 29.09
CA SER A 825 -9.37 -37.11 28.86
C SER A 825 -9.95 -36.45 27.61
N TRP A 826 -10.39 -35.22 27.76
CA TRP A 826 -10.94 -34.40 26.70
C TRP A 826 -9.96 -33.26 26.38
N PRO A 827 -9.08 -33.43 25.38
CA PRO A 827 -8.19 -32.37 24.92
C PRO A 827 -8.91 -31.49 23.88
N PHE A 828 -8.70 -30.19 24.01
CA PHE A 828 -9.03 -29.19 22.99
C PHE A 828 -7.80 -28.33 22.76
N ALA A 829 -7.39 -28.17 21.51
CA ALA A 829 -6.30 -27.28 21.15
C ALA A 829 -6.68 -26.50 19.90
N ARG A 830 -6.41 -25.20 19.92
CA ARG A 830 -6.63 -24.28 18.81
C ARG A 830 -5.35 -23.49 18.57
N ALA A 831 -4.98 -23.37 17.30
CA ALA A 831 -3.89 -22.51 16.87
C ALA A 831 -4.45 -21.45 15.92
N GLU A 832 -4.03 -20.21 16.11
CA GLU A 832 -4.36 -19.09 15.24
C GLU A 832 -3.05 -18.36 14.89
N GLY A 833 -2.49 -18.70 13.73
CA GLY A 833 -1.12 -18.31 13.39
C GLY A 833 -0.12 -18.83 14.42
N LEU A 834 0.62 -17.91 15.05
CA LEU A 834 1.56 -18.26 16.12
C LEU A 834 0.90 -18.40 17.51
N ASN A 835 -0.30 -17.86 17.68
CA ASN A 835 -1.03 -17.94 18.95
C ASN A 835 -1.55 -19.37 19.18
N ARG A 836 -1.63 -19.77 20.44
CA ARG A 836 -2.07 -21.12 20.80
C ARG A 836 -2.89 -21.13 22.07
N GLN A 837 -3.99 -21.85 22.03
CA GLN A 837 -4.83 -22.10 23.18
C GLN A 837 -5.05 -23.60 23.33
N ALA A 838 -5.02 -24.09 24.56
CA ALA A 838 -5.33 -25.48 24.84
C ALA A 838 -6.03 -25.65 26.17
N VAL A 839 -6.98 -26.58 26.20
CA VAL A 839 -7.72 -26.98 27.37
C VAL A 839 -7.69 -28.49 27.47
N LEU A 840 -7.43 -29.02 28.66
CA LEU A 840 -7.53 -30.43 28.93
C LEU A 840 -8.42 -30.63 30.14
N VAL A 841 -9.53 -31.33 29.96
CA VAL A 841 -10.38 -31.77 31.07
C VAL A 841 -10.20 -33.26 31.26
N GLN A 842 -9.93 -33.68 32.48
CA GLN A 842 -9.80 -35.10 32.84
C GLN A 842 -10.92 -35.47 33.78
N LEU A 843 -11.54 -36.63 33.53
CA LEU A 843 -12.68 -37.14 34.29
C LEU A 843 -12.39 -38.57 34.78
N SER A 844 -12.85 -38.89 35.99
CA SER A 844 -12.91 -40.27 36.46
C SER A 844 -14.09 -41.02 35.82
N GLU A 845 -14.16 -42.32 36.09
CA GLU A 845 -15.41 -43.07 35.93
C GLU A 845 -16.51 -42.52 36.86
N ALA A 846 -17.76 -42.86 36.54
CA ALA A 846 -18.91 -42.55 37.39
C ALA A 846 -18.95 -43.54 38.56
N LEU A 847 -18.77 -43.01 39.76
CA LEU A 847 -18.69 -43.77 41.00
C LEU A 847 -19.93 -43.50 41.86
N PRO A 848 -20.45 -44.50 42.60
CA PRO A 848 -21.55 -44.28 43.53
C PRO A 848 -21.24 -43.20 44.58
N ASP A 849 -22.25 -42.46 45.04
CA ASP A 849 -22.08 -41.34 45.97
C ASP A 849 -21.38 -41.71 47.29
N TYR A 850 -21.63 -42.90 47.83
CA TYR A 850 -20.96 -43.42 49.03
C TYR A 850 -19.45 -43.70 48.86
N THR A 851 -18.92 -43.63 47.64
CA THR A 851 -17.48 -43.76 47.34
C THR A 851 -16.70 -42.51 47.77
N PHE A 852 -17.41 -41.40 48.01
CA PHE A 852 -16.84 -40.10 48.36
C PHE A 852 -17.03 -39.82 49.85
N ASP A 853 -15.98 -39.30 50.50
CA ASP A 853 -16.01 -38.82 51.87
C ASP A 853 -15.87 -37.30 51.86
N LEU A 854 -17.01 -36.63 51.81
CA LEU A 854 -17.12 -35.17 51.72
C LEU A 854 -17.63 -34.53 53.02
N GLY A 855 -17.81 -35.35 54.09
CA GLY A 855 -18.40 -34.97 55.37
C GLY A 855 -19.81 -35.53 55.59
N GLU A 856 -20.23 -35.67 56.86
CA GLU A 856 -21.58 -36.18 57.20
C GLU A 856 -22.69 -35.24 56.68
N THR A 857 -23.69 -35.82 56.00
CA THR A 857 -24.84 -35.06 55.49
C THR A 857 -25.76 -34.65 56.64
N VAL A 858 -26.00 -33.35 56.83
CA VAL A 858 -26.94 -32.87 57.84
C VAL A 858 -28.37 -33.09 57.33
N VAL A 859 -29.05 -34.12 57.83
CA VAL A 859 -30.47 -34.35 57.54
C VAL A 859 -31.31 -33.24 58.16
N ARG A 860 -31.86 -32.33 57.35
CA ARG A 860 -32.88 -31.37 57.82
C ARG A 860 -34.21 -32.08 58.02
N THR A 861 -34.66 -32.13 59.27
CA THR A 861 -36.03 -32.54 59.62
C THR A 861 -37.03 -31.54 59.03
N PRO A 862 -38.08 -31.96 58.30
CA PRO A 862 -39.05 -31.03 57.74
C PRO A 862 -39.85 -30.36 58.87
N GLU A 863 -39.81 -29.03 58.94
CA GLU A 863 -40.67 -28.24 59.82
C GLU A 863 -42.14 -28.44 59.38
N THR A 864 -42.93 -29.03 60.28
CA THR A 864 -44.39 -29.11 60.17
C THR A 864 -44.98 -27.72 60.04
N SER A 865 -45.51 -27.40 58.86
CA SER A 865 -46.33 -26.21 58.62
C SER A 865 -47.57 -26.22 59.51
N GLY A 866 -47.58 -25.37 60.55
CA GLY A 866 -48.76 -25.11 61.37
C GLY A 866 -49.79 -24.31 60.57
N SER A 867 -50.84 -25.00 60.12
CA SER A 867 -52.08 -24.37 59.65
C SER A 867 -52.75 -23.63 60.80
N SER A 868 -52.83 -22.30 60.72
CA SER A 868 -53.63 -21.46 61.60
C SER A 868 -54.88 -21.01 60.84
N VAL A 869 -56.00 -21.62 61.19
CA VAL A 869 -57.37 -21.18 60.86
C VAL A 869 -57.69 -19.94 61.69
N VAL A 870 -58.23 -18.90 61.03
CA VAL A 870 -58.69 -17.65 61.65
C VAL A 870 -60.08 -17.85 62.28
N ALA A 871 -60.27 -17.38 63.52
CA ALA A 871 -61.53 -16.83 64.02
C ALA A 871 -61.27 -15.88 65.22
N PRO A 872 -62.14 -14.87 65.47
CA PRO A 872 -61.68 -13.56 65.95
C PRO A 872 -62.19 -13.13 67.36
N THR A 873 -61.51 -12.12 67.91
CA THR A 873 -61.95 -11.09 68.90
C THR A 873 -62.31 -11.52 70.34
N ILE A 874 -61.69 -10.85 71.35
CA ILE A 874 -62.33 -9.98 72.36
C ILE A 874 -61.36 -9.68 73.56
N ASP A 875 -61.30 -8.39 73.90
CA ASP A 875 -60.95 -7.67 75.13
C ASP A 875 -59.52 -7.58 75.76
N GLN A 876 -59.20 -6.30 76.00
CA GLN A 876 -58.17 -5.67 76.85
C GLN A 876 -58.34 -6.01 78.37
N PRO A 877 -57.62 -5.38 79.35
CA PRO A 877 -56.32 -4.67 79.35
C PRO A 877 -55.36 -5.11 80.49
N GLY A 878 -54.10 -4.64 80.41
CA GLY A 878 -53.36 -4.14 81.59
C GLY A 878 -52.34 -5.09 82.25
N PHE A 879 -51.06 -4.73 82.18
CA PHE A 879 -50.32 -4.14 83.32
C PHE A 879 -48.91 -3.72 82.89
N SER A 880 -48.56 -2.48 83.21
CA SER A 880 -47.22 -1.89 83.09
C SER A 880 -46.57 -1.89 84.47
N ALA A 881 -45.30 -2.29 84.56
CA ALA A 881 -44.40 -1.90 85.66
C ALA A 881 -42.92 -2.02 85.24
N ALA A 882 -42.38 -0.83 84.99
CA ALA A 882 -41.03 -0.26 84.98
C ALA A 882 -39.76 -1.03 85.47
N PRO A 883 -38.56 -0.52 85.08
CA PRO A 883 -37.23 -1.10 85.29
C PRO A 883 -36.40 -0.44 86.42
N SER A 884 -35.29 -1.05 86.84
CA SER A 884 -34.18 -0.38 87.54
C SER A 884 -32.91 -1.27 87.52
N ALA A 885 -31.82 -0.76 86.94
CA ALA A 885 -30.60 -0.24 87.60
C ALA A 885 -29.65 -1.38 88.06
N GLY A 886 -28.36 -1.44 87.72
CA GLY A 886 -27.39 -0.40 87.36
C GLY A 886 -26.22 -0.52 88.34
N TYR A 887 -25.03 -0.92 87.90
CA TYR A 887 -23.78 -0.65 88.63
C TYR A 887 -22.55 -0.82 87.74
N GLU A 888 -21.83 0.28 87.56
CA GLU A 888 -20.43 0.39 87.12
C GLU A 888 -19.82 1.48 88.03
N PRO A 889 -18.58 1.36 88.55
CA PRO A 889 -17.49 2.16 87.94
C PRO A 889 -16.01 1.67 88.15
N THR A 890 -15.21 1.68 87.07
CA THR A 890 -13.91 2.41 86.86
C THR A 890 -12.62 2.07 87.72
N PRO A 891 -11.39 2.62 87.48
CA PRO A 891 -10.28 2.04 86.66
C PRO A 891 -8.82 2.10 87.25
N ALA A 892 -7.81 1.77 86.38
CA ALA A 892 -6.35 2.10 86.39
C ALA A 892 -5.41 1.18 87.22
N ARG A 893 -4.16 0.80 86.88
CA ARG A 893 -2.98 1.41 86.19
C ARG A 893 -1.91 0.31 85.82
N PRO A 894 -0.79 0.63 85.13
CA PRO A 894 0.11 -0.34 84.45
C PRO A 894 1.53 -0.58 85.07
N ALA A 895 2.22 -1.59 84.48
CA ALA A 895 3.69 -1.90 84.42
C ALA A 895 4.38 -2.44 85.71
N PRO A 896 5.43 -3.33 85.62
CA PRO A 896 6.76 -2.98 85.09
C PRO A 896 7.55 -4.11 84.36
N THR A 897 8.75 -3.76 83.88
CA THR A 897 9.73 -4.54 83.10
C THR A 897 10.95 -5.05 83.92
N ARG A 898 11.72 -5.99 83.30
CA ARG A 898 13.16 -6.40 83.45
C ARG A 898 13.54 -7.58 84.41
N PRO A 899 14.74 -8.22 84.28
CA PRO A 899 15.37 -8.93 83.13
C PRO A 899 16.18 -10.22 83.51
N SER A 900 16.90 -10.81 82.54
CA SER A 900 18.17 -11.64 82.57
C SER A 900 18.03 -13.00 81.87
N ASP A 901 18.69 -13.29 80.74
CA ASP A 901 20.12 -13.50 80.39
C ASP A 901 20.63 -14.93 80.69
N THR A 902 20.97 -15.69 79.63
CA THR A 902 22.05 -16.70 79.59
C THR A 902 22.29 -17.17 78.13
N THR A 903 23.56 -17.09 77.72
CA THR A 903 24.23 -17.53 76.47
C THR A 903 25.38 -18.49 76.87
N PRO A 904 26.26 -19.03 75.98
CA PRO A 904 26.18 -19.62 74.62
C PRO A 904 26.92 -21.02 74.60
N PRO A 905 27.52 -21.61 73.52
CA PRO A 905 28.63 -21.05 72.69
C PRO A 905 28.59 -21.37 71.15
N PRO A 906 29.58 -20.89 70.36
CA PRO A 906 29.59 -20.78 68.89
C PRO A 906 30.62 -21.69 68.18
N GLY A 907 30.70 -21.57 66.85
CA GLY A 907 31.81 -22.02 65.98
C GLY A 907 31.31 -22.16 64.53
N ASP A 908 31.42 -21.12 63.70
CA ASP A 908 32.53 -20.87 62.75
C ASP A 908 32.74 -22.04 61.75
N GLY A 909 32.78 -21.86 60.43
CA GLY A 909 32.83 -20.66 59.62
C GLY A 909 33.18 -21.01 58.16
N TRP A 910 32.63 -20.20 57.24
CA TRP A 910 33.23 -19.67 56.00
C TRP A 910 33.61 -20.61 54.84
N VAL A 911 32.89 -20.52 53.70
CA VAL A 911 33.12 -19.64 52.51
C VAL A 911 34.14 -20.22 51.53
N PHE A 912 33.69 -20.56 50.31
CA PHE A 912 33.78 -19.72 49.11
C PHE A 912 32.66 -20.03 48.14
#